data_AF-A0A7C3T7Y9-F1
#
_entry.id   AF-A0A7C3T7Y9-F1
#
_cell.length_a   1.000
_cell.length_b   1.000
_cell.length_c   1.000
_cell.angle_alpha   90.00
_cell.angle_beta   90.00
_cell.angle_gamma   90.00
#
_symmetry.space_group_name_H-M   'P 1'
#
loop_
_entity.id
_entity.type
_entity.pdbx_description
1 polymer ?
#
loop_
_entity_poly.entity_id
_entity_poly.type
_entity_poly.pdbx_seq_one_letter_code
_entity_poly.pdbx_strand_id
1 'polypeptide(L)'
;MVIDRGAQTDSFRNRVGGKEGLSEGLDMIMCRLVAWVLVILVVMPGLVFGQLAVWDAGGKSPRWDIPENWDTDKVPTINDAVAIDLPDVNCVIDEGVDAKCMALDVANLTKQVRCGLEIRGGSLTSAGYIRVANPVDTNGIMTITGGTVNTSNKGRLQIGMNNRSYGVVIIRGGEVTASDKVEIGKNTGATGYLYIEGGTLNVAGYGSDDFELATYGTGYVYMTGGELRVTDQIKLAQGSASNSNGKAYFYLYGGTVTASNLRSPADTYGKPYMDITDGRLILAGDDTATVNDYVGRGWLVGYGGIGKVVATYDPNLDQTIVTATRPAAEYAWAPTPANLSEVEMGQTGIRLSWRPGKYAAAHRVYFGQDKDAVAQADASGTWPQYKGQQTQTSLNVGQLELGTTYYWRVDEVNDNPWAPAGSPWKGDVWQFTVANYIVLDDMESYGDLEQPGPPPAPGSRIWYTWRDGAGWTMPSPVQGNGTGSVVDPNRGVVHSGSQSLKIYYDNDGTNMFGQNTAFYSEVTVDLAHLAIGRDWTRWPVKALSLWFYGNAANTLEQSDGLYIKINGVKVAYDGPAVHLQEAKWHEWNIDLTRLGVDLRSVLSLAIGIGNPASPTSGGSGIIYVDDIRLYLPRCMPQIVKPVGDLDSDCDVDMEDLALLAQGWLQRDYIDRGSDGILRNFASQTTQWIQDPDRGRGLQLDGVDDWVDLDDAMFGNFHDRTIAVWVRISEFPETYPYVFSFQNAASAPYRIYIRTRGTDSVRVHFVEDYSPDLKVGKDVWRHIAFVLRDTPDGLCTGELYGDGLLIGKLAGRPRHLGAARSVSIGCFGDGSSGFIKATYDDFRIYARALSPDEVAALAQGAGPVDRMMVHYRFDETSGLVAANSSSYKFARPLLVAGELYTAEPEGSRVVNLLDFALLAKSWGAYQLWP
;
A
#
# COMPACT_ATOMS: atom_id res chain seq x y z
N MET A 1 34.36 28.19 36.11
CA MET A 1 35.81 28.39 35.99
C MET A 1 36.15 28.11 34.54
N VAL A 2 36.69 29.10 33.82
CA VAL A 2 37.09 29.03 32.40
C VAL A 2 38.48 28.37 32.31
N ILE A 3 38.81 27.90 31.08
CA ILE A 3 40.09 27.46 30.50
C ILE A 3 40.05 25.95 30.20
N ASP A 4 40.14 25.35 29.00
CA ASP A 4 40.44 25.68 27.58
C ASP A 4 41.53 24.71 27.05
N ARG A 5 41.33 24.25 25.80
CA ARG A 5 42.24 23.69 24.78
C ARG A 5 42.82 22.26 24.81
N GLY A 6 42.52 21.57 23.69
CA GLY A 6 43.51 20.96 22.75
C GLY A 6 43.62 19.43 22.81
N ALA A 7 42.94 18.63 21.97
CA ALA A 7 43.19 18.34 20.54
C ALA A 7 44.59 17.77 20.24
N GLN A 8 44.70 16.47 19.94
CA GLN A 8 44.81 15.95 18.56
C GLN A 8 45.06 14.43 18.52
N THR A 9 44.49 13.83 17.49
CA THR A 9 44.57 12.46 16.99
C THR A 9 45.87 12.17 16.23
N ASP A 10 46.09 10.88 15.96
CA ASP A 10 46.80 10.23 14.82
C ASP A 10 47.82 9.19 15.34
N SER A 11 47.97 7.97 14.82
CA SER A 11 47.47 7.32 13.60
C SER A 11 47.96 5.85 13.55
N PHE A 12 47.49 5.12 12.53
CA PHE A 12 48.08 3.94 11.90
C PHE A 12 47.76 2.51 12.40
N ARG A 13 46.91 1.86 11.57
CA ARG A 13 46.76 0.40 11.38
C ARG A 13 48.06 -0.24 10.89
N ASN A 14 48.32 -1.48 11.30
CA ASN A 14 49.01 -2.45 10.45
C ASN A 14 48.57 -3.91 10.69
N ARG A 15 48.63 -4.67 9.59
CA ARG A 15 48.06 -5.98 9.27
C ARG A 15 48.60 -7.19 10.05
N VAL A 16 47.66 -8.10 10.34
CA VAL A 16 47.62 -9.58 10.17
C VAL A 16 48.93 -10.39 10.19
N GLY A 17 48.98 -11.39 11.07
CA GLY A 17 49.76 -12.61 10.89
C GLY A 17 49.47 -13.68 11.96
N GLY A 18 49.03 -14.86 11.53
CA GLY A 18 49.34 -16.15 12.20
C GLY A 18 48.27 -16.79 13.09
N LYS A 19 47.75 -17.93 12.61
CA LYS A 19 46.90 -18.90 13.30
C LYS A 19 47.61 -19.55 14.50
N GLU A 20 46.89 -19.74 15.60
CA GLU A 20 46.77 -20.96 16.44
C GLU A 20 46.02 -20.62 17.73
N GLY A 21 44.93 -21.35 18.07
CA GLY A 21 44.21 -21.18 19.35
C GLY A 21 42.67 -21.14 19.29
N LEU A 22 42.02 -21.89 18.39
CA LEU A 22 40.57 -22.13 18.46
C LEU A 22 40.27 -23.23 19.49
N SER A 23 40.35 -22.92 20.79
CA SER A 23 39.68 -23.73 21.84
C SER A 23 39.50 -23.08 23.22
N GLU A 24 39.81 -21.78 23.44
CA GLU A 24 39.67 -21.15 24.79
C GLU A 24 38.73 -19.92 24.85
N GLY A 25 37.97 -19.63 23.78
CA GLY A 25 37.09 -18.45 23.72
C GLY A 25 35.65 -18.64 24.23
N LEU A 26 35.21 -19.88 24.50
CA LEU A 26 33.82 -20.18 24.84
C LEU A 26 33.50 -20.07 26.35
N ASP A 27 34.50 -20.19 27.23
CA ASP A 27 34.28 -20.13 28.69
C ASP A 27 34.30 -18.70 29.28
N MET A 28 34.81 -17.71 28.53
CA MET A 28 34.90 -16.33 29.04
C MET A 28 33.62 -15.49 28.79
N ILE A 29 32.71 -15.98 27.93
CA ILE A 29 31.42 -15.32 27.64
C ILE A 29 30.34 -15.74 28.65
N MET A 30 30.33 -17.00 29.13
CA MET A 30 29.41 -17.43 30.21
C MET A 30 29.72 -16.75 31.55
N CYS A 31 31.00 -16.53 31.90
CA CYS A 31 31.37 -15.91 33.18
C CYS A 31 31.08 -14.40 33.28
N ARG A 32 30.91 -13.69 32.16
CA ARG A 32 30.50 -12.26 32.18
C ARG A 32 28.99 -12.06 32.20
N LEU A 33 28.22 -13.05 31.74
CA LEU A 33 26.75 -13.05 31.84
C LEU A 33 26.26 -13.33 33.28
N VAL A 34 26.98 -14.16 34.04
CA VAL A 34 26.64 -14.44 35.46
C VAL A 34 27.00 -13.27 36.39
N ALA A 35 28.01 -12.47 36.06
CA ALA A 35 28.45 -11.34 36.89
C ALA A 35 27.54 -10.10 36.79
N TRP A 36 26.81 -9.91 35.68
CA TRP A 36 25.84 -8.81 35.54
C TRP A 36 24.51 -9.10 36.26
N VAL A 37 24.15 -10.37 36.43
CA VAL A 37 22.93 -10.79 37.15
C VAL A 37 23.08 -10.65 38.68
N LEU A 38 24.30 -10.70 39.21
CA LEU A 38 24.55 -10.65 40.66
C LEU A 38 24.77 -9.24 41.25
N VAL A 39 25.04 -8.22 40.43
CA VAL A 39 25.29 -6.83 40.92
C VAL A 39 24.02 -5.98 41.03
N ILE A 40 22.92 -6.37 40.39
CA ILE A 40 21.61 -5.70 40.53
C ILE A 40 20.89 -6.11 41.83
N LEU A 41 21.33 -7.18 42.51
CA LEU A 41 20.67 -7.73 43.71
C LEU A 41 21.08 -7.09 45.05
N VAL A 42 21.95 -6.06 45.10
CA VAL A 42 22.51 -5.56 46.38
C VAL A 42 22.25 -4.07 46.67
N VAL A 43 21.57 -3.30 45.81
CA VAL A 43 21.35 -1.86 46.07
C VAL A 43 19.94 -1.36 45.72
N MET A 44 18.88 -2.07 46.12
CA MET A 44 17.54 -1.51 46.40
C MET A 44 16.78 -2.46 47.33
N PRO A 45 16.48 -2.12 48.59
CA PRO A 45 15.53 -2.90 49.37
C PRO A 45 14.12 -2.52 48.89
N GLY A 46 13.42 -3.42 48.20
CA GLY A 46 11.95 -3.36 48.08
C GLY A 46 11.28 -3.43 46.70
N LEU A 47 11.87 -4.08 45.68
CA LEU A 47 11.13 -4.47 44.47
C LEU A 47 11.29 -5.97 44.25
N VAL A 48 10.33 -6.74 44.77
CA VAL A 48 10.15 -8.15 44.41
C VAL A 48 9.48 -8.14 43.04
N PHE A 49 10.20 -8.54 41.98
CA PHE A 49 9.53 -8.87 40.72
C PHE A 49 8.65 -10.09 40.97
N GLY A 50 7.36 -10.01 40.65
CA GLY A 50 6.43 -11.12 40.83
C GLY A 50 6.81 -12.33 39.98
N GLN A 51 6.43 -13.50 40.46
CA GLN A 51 6.71 -14.77 39.79
C GLN A 51 5.76 -14.93 38.59
N LEU A 52 6.20 -15.61 37.52
CA LEU A 52 5.28 -16.08 36.48
C LEU A 52 4.56 -17.31 37.03
N ALA A 53 3.24 -17.24 37.15
CA ALA A 53 2.39 -18.36 37.52
C ALA A 53 1.73 -18.94 36.26
N VAL A 54 2.01 -20.21 35.99
CA VAL A 54 1.51 -20.92 34.81
C VAL A 54 0.41 -21.88 35.22
N TRP A 55 -0.73 -21.80 34.53
CA TRP A 55 -1.83 -22.73 34.72
C TRP A 55 -1.43 -24.15 34.28
N ASP A 56 -1.47 -25.10 35.20
CA ASP A 56 -1.12 -26.50 34.96
C ASP A 56 -2.27 -27.48 35.26
N ALA A 57 -3.37 -26.98 35.84
CA ALA A 57 -4.55 -27.75 36.20
C ALA A 57 -4.29 -28.97 37.10
N GLY A 58 -3.31 -28.89 38.01
CA GLY A 58 -2.97 -29.99 38.93
C GLY A 58 -4.03 -30.30 40.01
N GLY A 59 -4.98 -29.40 40.25
CA GLY A 59 -6.04 -29.52 41.26
C GLY A 59 -7.26 -30.34 40.82
N LYS A 60 -8.18 -30.60 41.77
CA LYS A 60 -9.38 -31.45 41.54
C LYS A 60 -10.55 -30.74 40.85
N SER A 61 -10.46 -29.43 40.65
CA SER A 61 -11.49 -28.58 40.05
C SER A 61 -10.79 -27.49 39.24
N PRO A 62 -11.33 -27.04 38.09
CA PRO A 62 -10.65 -26.11 37.20
C PRO A 62 -10.70 -24.63 37.66
N ARG A 63 -10.86 -24.37 38.97
CA ARG A 63 -11.05 -23.01 39.48
C ARG A 63 -9.71 -22.29 39.71
N TRP A 64 -9.69 -20.98 39.42
CA TRP A 64 -8.52 -20.09 39.61
C TRP A 64 -8.00 -20.07 41.06
N ASP A 65 -8.88 -20.13 42.05
CA ASP A 65 -8.57 -19.99 43.47
C ASP A 65 -8.05 -21.28 44.15
N ILE A 66 -7.79 -22.32 43.36
CA ILE A 66 -7.19 -23.57 43.84
C ILE A 66 -5.67 -23.49 43.63
N PRO A 67 -4.86 -23.48 44.71
CA PRO A 67 -3.41 -23.36 44.62
C PRO A 67 -2.75 -24.40 43.71
N GLU A 68 -3.23 -25.65 43.75
CA GLU A 68 -2.67 -26.79 43.02
C GLU A 68 -2.92 -26.75 41.50
N ASN A 69 -3.67 -25.75 40.99
CA ASN A 69 -3.82 -25.55 39.54
C ASN A 69 -2.75 -24.63 38.93
N TRP A 70 -1.80 -24.18 39.75
CA TRP A 70 -0.70 -23.32 39.36
C TRP A 70 0.60 -24.05 39.59
N ASP A 71 1.55 -23.93 38.66
CA ASP A 71 2.89 -24.53 38.76
C ASP A 71 3.68 -24.12 40.02
N THR A 72 3.26 -23.02 40.66
CA THR A 72 3.82 -22.50 41.91
C THR A 72 3.18 -23.09 43.17
N ASP A 73 2.15 -23.91 43.04
CA ASP A 73 1.24 -24.38 44.11
C ASP A 73 0.67 -23.23 44.97
N LYS A 74 0.49 -22.04 44.37
CA LYS A 74 -0.04 -20.83 45.00
C LYS A 74 -0.98 -20.09 44.05
N VAL A 75 -2.05 -19.51 44.60
CA VAL A 75 -2.97 -18.66 43.85
C VAL A 75 -2.26 -17.34 43.46
N PRO A 76 -2.29 -16.93 42.18
CA PRO A 76 -1.70 -15.69 41.72
C PRO A 76 -2.26 -14.47 42.45
N THR A 77 -1.38 -13.51 42.71
CA THR A 77 -1.71 -12.21 43.30
C THR A 77 -1.60 -11.10 42.27
N ILE A 78 -1.98 -9.87 42.66
CA ILE A 78 -1.88 -8.69 41.79
C ILE A 78 -0.46 -8.37 41.31
N ASN A 79 0.58 -8.96 41.93
CA ASN A 79 1.97 -8.77 41.56
C ASN A 79 2.47 -9.85 40.59
N ASP A 80 1.75 -10.94 40.38
CA ASP A 80 2.21 -12.10 39.61
C ASP A 80 1.74 -12.01 38.16
N ALA A 81 2.64 -12.29 37.21
CA ALA A 81 2.24 -12.49 35.82
C ALA A 81 1.58 -13.86 35.68
N VAL A 82 0.51 -13.95 34.90
CA VAL A 82 -0.25 -15.19 34.74
C VAL A 82 -0.28 -15.63 33.28
N ALA A 83 -0.03 -16.91 33.05
CA ALA A 83 -0.15 -17.53 31.73
C ALA A 83 -1.06 -18.77 31.77
N ILE A 84 -2.06 -18.81 30.89
CA ILE A 84 -2.96 -19.96 30.68
C ILE A 84 -2.62 -20.59 29.33
N ASP A 85 -1.75 -21.60 29.36
CA ASP A 85 -1.10 -22.21 28.19
C ASP A 85 -1.36 -23.71 28.02
N LEU A 86 -2.28 -24.24 28.82
CA LEU A 86 -2.67 -25.64 28.78
C LEU A 86 -3.86 -25.81 27.82
N PRO A 87 -3.70 -26.61 26.74
CA PRO A 87 -4.84 -26.97 25.89
C PRO A 87 -5.81 -27.90 26.63
N ASP A 88 -7.08 -27.89 26.20
CA ASP A 88 -8.16 -28.81 26.62
C ASP A 88 -8.69 -28.68 28.07
N VAL A 89 -8.06 -27.91 28.95
CA VAL A 89 -8.57 -27.64 30.31
C VAL A 89 -8.65 -26.14 30.57
N ASN A 90 -9.85 -25.58 30.50
CA ASN A 90 -10.08 -24.16 30.75
C ASN A 90 -9.86 -23.81 32.22
N CYS A 91 -9.20 -22.68 32.49
CA CYS A 91 -9.24 -22.05 33.79
C CYS A 91 -10.62 -21.40 34.01
N VAL A 92 -11.18 -21.51 35.22
CA VAL A 92 -12.54 -21.02 35.54
C VAL A 92 -12.53 -20.04 36.71
N ILE A 93 -13.22 -18.91 36.54
CA ILE A 93 -13.54 -17.94 37.58
C ILE A 93 -15.06 -17.97 37.80
N ASP A 94 -15.48 -18.62 38.88
CA ASP A 94 -16.89 -18.74 39.28
C ASP A 94 -17.28 -17.64 40.29
N GLU A 95 -18.57 -17.58 40.66
CA GLU A 95 -19.05 -16.70 41.72
C GLU A 95 -18.27 -16.89 43.04
N GLY A 96 -17.91 -15.77 43.67
CA GLY A 96 -17.11 -15.74 44.90
C GLY A 96 -15.58 -15.85 44.70
N VAL A 97 -15.09 -16.05 43.47
CA VAL A 97 -13.65 -16.00 43.16
C VAL A 97 -13.20 -14.55 42.95
N ASP A 98 -12.13 -14.13 43.62
CA ASP A 98 -11.45 -12.85 43.41
C ASP A 98 -10.04 -13.06 42.82
N ALA A 99 -9.98 -13.21 41.50
CA ALA A 99 -8.77 -13.45 40.74
C ALA A 99 -7.98 -12.16 40.52
N LYS A 100 -6.66 -12.21 40.76
CA LYS A 100 -5.76 -11.06 40.60
C LYS A 100 -4.49 -11.45 39.87
N CYS A 101 -3.99 -10.54 39.06
CA CYS A 101 -2.73 -10.70 38.34
C CYS A 101 -2.11 -9.34 38.00
N MET A 102 -0.80 -9.31 37.77
CA MET A 102 -0.12 -8.14 37.22
C MET A 102 -0.40 -7.99 35.72
N ALA A 103 -0.37 -9.11 35.01
CA ALA A 103 -0.75 -9.24 33.61
C ALA A 103 -1.26 -10.67 33.37
N LEU A 104 -2.20 -10.82 32.44
CA LEU A 104 -2.78 -12.11 32.09
C LEU A 104 -2.61 -12.39 30.60
N ASP A 105 -2.03 -13.54 30.29
CA ASP A 105 -1.99 -14.10 28.94
C ASP A 105 -2.80 -15.40 28.87
N VAL A 106 -3.77 -15.45 27.97
CA VAL A 106 -4.44 -16.68 27.54
C VAL A 106 -3.86 -17.07 26.20
N ALA A 107 -3.14 -18.21 26.14
CA ALA A 107 -2.29 -18.63 25.03
C ALA A 107 -1.09 -17.69 24.76
N ASN A 108 -0.06 -17.81 25.59
CA ASN A 108 1.27 -17.21 25.50
C ASN A 108 2.34 -18.14 24.87
N LEU A 109 2.08 -19.44 24.70
CA LEU A 109 3.02 -20.36 24.06
C LEU A 109 2.67 -20.66 22.60
N THR A 110 3.68 -20.59 21.73
CA THR A 110 3.64 -20.93 20.29
C THR A 110 3.29 -22.40 20.10
N LYS A 111 2.00 -22.73 20.03
CA LYS A 111 1.53 -24.13 19.99
C LYS A 111 0.40 -24.41 18.99
N GLN A 112 -0.21 -23.40 18.36
CA GLN A 112 -1.43 -23.50 17.52
C GLN A 112 -2.65 -24.24 18.14
N VAL A 113 -2.54 -24.77 19.36
CA VAL A 113 -3.64 -25.40 20.10
C VAL A 113 -4.38 -24.37 20.96
N ARG A 114 -5.71 -24.49 21.04
CA ARG A 114 -6.58 -23.55 21.74
C ARG A 114 -6.47 -23.69 23.27
N CYS A 115 -6.17 -22.58 23.95
CA CYS A 115 -6.20 -22.47 25.42
C CYS A 115 -7.37 -21.55 25.86
N GLY A 116 -7.94 -21.76 27.04
CA GLY A 116 -9.19 -21.09 27.42
C GLY A 116 -9.29 -20.60 28.87
N LEU A 117 -9.97 -19.46 29.04
CA LEU A 117 -10.42 -18.90 30.32
C LEU A 117 -11.95 -18.68 30.29
N GLU A 118 -12.65 -19.17 31.32
CA GLU A 118 -14.08 -18.95 31.50
C GLU A 118 -14.35 -18.15 32.77
N ILE A 119 -15.07 -17.04 32.63
CA ILE A 119 -15.54 -16.21 33.74
C ILE A 119 -17.05 -16.32 33.79
N ARG A 120 -17.54 -17.06 34.78
CA ARG A 120 -18.98 -17.31 34.99
C ARG A 120 -19.57 -16.38 36.05
N GLY A 121 -18.72 -15.82 36.89
CA GLY A 121 -19.03 -14.85 37.93
C GLY A 121 -17.74 -14.30 38.54
N GLY A 122 -17.82 -13.82 39.79
CA GLY A 122 -16.63 -13.37 40.53
C GLY A 122 -16.00 -12.09 39.96
N SER A 123 -14.73 -11.87 40.28
CA SER A 123 -13.94 -10.73 39.80
C SER A 123 -12.58 -11.18 39.26
N LEU A 124 -12.16 -10.60 38.15
CA LEU A 124 -10.78 -10.63 37.65
C LEU A 124 -10.24 -9.21 37.61
N THR A 125 -9.16 -8.94 38.34
CA THR A 125 -8.44 -7.67 38.30
C THR A 125 -7.02 -7.87 37.78
N SER A 126 -6.69 -7.24 36.66
CA SER A 126 -5.32 -7.15 36.15
C SER A 126 -4.72 -5.77 36.44
N ALA A 127 -3.50 -5.71 36.98
CA ALA A 127 -2.77 -4.46 37.16
C ALA A 127 -2.23 -3.88 35.84
N GLY A 128 -2.39 -4.60 34.74
CA GLY A 128 -1.88 -4.26 33.42
C GLY A 128 -2.70 -4.95 32.32
N TYR A 129 -2.02 -5.62 31.39
CA TYR A 129 -2.67 -6.18 30.21
C TYR A 129 -3.48 -7.44 30.52
N ILE A 130 -4.58 -7.62 29.80
CA ILE A 130 -5.23 -8.91 29.57
C ILE A 130 -5.11 -9.20 28.08
N ARG A 131 -4.47 -10.30 27.71
CA ARG A 131 -4.18 -10.64 26.31
C ARG A 131 -4.68 -12.04 26.00
N VAL A 132 -5.35 -12.17 24.87
CA VAL A 132 -5.90 -13.44 24.37
C VAL A 132 -5.28 -13.71 23.01
N ALA A 133 -4.42 -14.72 22.93
CA ALA A 133 -3.55 -15.03 21.80
C ALA A 133 -2.64 -13.86 21.40
N ASN A 134 -1.54 -13.68 22.14
CA ASN A 134 -0.61 -12.60 21.89
C ASN A 134 0.56 -13.02 20.98
N PRO A 135 1.44 -13.99 21.33
CA PRO A 135 2.60 -14.34 20.50
C PRO A 135 2.24 -14.96 19.14
N VAL A 136 3.26 -15.14 18.29
CA VAL A 136 3.12 -15.81 16.98
C VAL A 136 2.63 -17.26 17.18
N ASP A 137 1.75 -17.73 16.29
CA ASP A 137 1.19 -19.10 16.29
C ASP A 137 0.46 -19.49 17.59
N THR A 138 -0.39 -18.60 18.09
CA THR A 138 -1.18 -18.82 19.31
C THR A 138 -2.68 -18.85 19.04
N ASN A 139 -3.43 -19.58 19.88
CA ASN A 139 -4.88 -19.69 19.76
C ASN A 139 -5.49 -19.64 21.17
N GLY A 140 -6.26 -18.60 21.46
CA GLY A 140 -6.75 -18.32 22.81
C GLY A 140 -8.23 -17.95 22.79
N ILE A 141 -8.97 -18.39 23.81
CA ILE A 141 -10.34 -17.95 24.04
C ILE A 141 -10.56 -17.47 25.48
N MET A 142 -11.32 -16.39 25.63
CA MET A 142 -11.88 -15.96 26.90
C MET A 142 -13.40 -15.81 26.78
N THR A 143 -14.16 -16.48 27.65
CA THR A 143 -15.62 -16.38 27.68
C THR A 143 -16.08 -15.79 29.01
N ILE A 144 -16.90 -14.74 28.95
CA ILE A 144 -17.43 -14.03 30.11
C ILE A 144 -18.95 -14.12 30.05
N THR A 145 -19.56 -14.73 31.06
CA THR A 145 -21.03 -14.88 31.17
C THR A 145 -21.62 -14.11 32.35
N GLY A 146 -20.77 -13.63 33.27
CA GLY A 146 -21.12 -12.82 34.44
C GLY A 146 -19.87 -12.33 35.16
N GLY A 147 -20.04 -11.60 36.27
CA GLY A 147 -18.92 -11.08 37.08
C GLY A 147 -18.33 -9.77 36.55
N THR A 148 -17.16 -9.39 37.08
CA THR A 148 -16.42 -8.19 36.67
C THR A 148 -15.00 -8.51 36.20
N VAL A 149 -14.56 -7.85 35.12
CA VAL A 149 -13.20 -7.96 34.59
C VAL A 149 -12.64 -6.57 34.44
N ASN A 150 -11.60 -6.23 35.19
CA ASN A 150 -11.04 -4.89 35.19
C ASN A 150 -9.53 -4.92 34.95
N THR A 151 -9.06 -4.06 34.06
CA THR A 151 -7.66 -3.68 34.01
C THR A 151 -7.43 -2.37 34.77
N SER A 152 -6.18 -2.11 35.18
CA SER A 152 -5.78 -0.84 35.80
C SER A 152 -4.40 -0.41 35.29
N ASN A 153 -3.90 0.77 35.71
CA ASN A 153 -2.60 1.32 35.32
C ASN A 153 -2.33 1.33 33.80
N LYS A 154 -3.29 1.82 33.01
CA LYS A 154 -3.26 1.78 31.53
C LYS A 154 -3.25 0.37 30.94
N GLY A 155 -3.81 -0.58 31.67
CA GLY A 155 -3.97 -1.95 31.22
C GLY A 155 -4.95 -2.05 30.06
N ARG A 156 -4.58 -2.82 29.03
CA ARG A 156 -5.38 -3.00 27.81
C ARG A 156 -6.00 -4.39 27.75
N LEU A 157 -7.10 -4.51 27.01
CA LEU A 157 -7.60 -5.78 26.53
C LEU A 157 -7.12 -5.99 25.09
N GLN A 158 -6.39 -7.07 24.85
CA GLN A 158 -5.77 -7.37 23.55
C GLN A 158 -6.24 -8.73 23.03
N ILE A 159 -6.67 -8.79 21.78
CA ILE A 159 -7.30 -9.99 21.19
C ILE A 159 -6.66 -10.26 19.82
N GLY A 160 -5.84 -11.31 19.72
CA GLY A 160 -5.15 -11.68 18.49
C GLY A 160 -4.16 -10.59 18.05
N MET A 161 -2.93 -10.65 18.56
CA MET A 161 -1.99 -9.53 18.44
C MET A 161 -0.92 -9.68 17.36
N ASN A 162 -0.37 -10.88 17.14
CA ASN A 162 0.78 -11.09 16.25
C ASN A 162 0.49 -12.11 15.13
N ASN A 163 1.45 -12.31 14.23
CA ASN A 163 1.30 -13.16 13.06
C ASN A 163 0.79 -14.57 13.41
N ARG A 164 -0.25 -15.05 12.71
CA ARG A 164 -0.93 -16.34 12.94
C ARG A 164 -1.44 -16.53 14.38
N SER A 165 -1.70 -15.45 15.11
CA SER A 165 -2.43 -15.49 16.37
C SER A 165 -3.94 -15.41 16.12
N TYR A 166 -4.70 -16.22 16.85
CA TYR A 166 -6.16 -16.32 16.78
C TYR A 166 -6.75 -16.12 18.18
N GLY A 167 -7.16 -14.88 18.47
CA GLY A 167 -7.75 -14.52 19.76
C GLY A 167 -9.27 -14.43 19.67
N VAL A 168 -9.98 -14.98 20.66
CA VAL A 168 -11.45 -14.89 20.75
C VAL A 168 -11.87 -14.42 22.14
N VAL A 169 -12.69 -13.38 22.22
CA VAL A 169 -13.37 -12.98 23.46
C VAL A 169 -14.87 -13.00 23.24
N ILE A 170 -15.62 -13.60 24.17
CA ILE A 170 -17.07 -13.67 24.13
C ILE A 170 -17.63 -13.08 25.42
N ILE A 171 -18.46 -12.06 25.32
CA ILE A 171 -19.14 -11.40 26.43
C ILE A 171 -20.65 -11.67 26.29
N ARG A 172 -21.20 -12.50 27.16
CA ARG A 172 -22.64 -12.80 27.25
C ARG A 172 -23.34 -12.04 28.38
N GLY A 173 -22.56 -11.55 29.35
CA GLY A 173 -23.03 -10.87 30.55
C GLY A 173 -21.85 -10.37 31.38
N GLY A 174 -22.13 -9.70 32.50
CA GLY A 174 -21.11 -9.08 33.35
C GLY A 174 -20.63 -7.72 32.84
N GLU A 175 -19.61 -7.18 33.51
CA GLU A 175 -19.01 -5.88 33.19
C GLU A 175 -17.50 -6.03 32.98
N VAL A 176 -17.02 -5.59 31.83
CA VAL A 176 -15.60 -5.59 31.45
C VAL A 176 -15.15 -4.15 31.31
N THR A 177 -14.05 -3.78 31.95
CA THR A 177 -13.45 -2.45 31.82
C THR A 177 -11.99 -2.56 31.44
N ALA A 178 -11.66 -2.05 30.25
CA ALA A 178 -10.29 -1.80 29.82
C ALA A 178 -9.94 -0.34 30.15
N SER A 179 -8.95 -0.14 31.03
CA SER A 179 -8.56 1.18 31.54
C SER A 179 -7.77 2.07 30.56
N ASP A 180 -7.34 1.53 29.41
CA ASP A 180 -6.72 2.27 28.31
C ASP A 180 -7.42 1.84 27.00
N LYS A 181 -6.92 0.80 26.32
CA LYS A 181 -7.44 0.41 25.01
C LYS A 181 -8.04 -0.99 24.97
N VAL A 182 -8.92 -1.17 24.00
CA VAL A 182 -9.23 -2.49 23.44
C VAL A 182 -8.59 -2.57 22.05
N GLU A 183 -7.74 -3.57 21.83
CA GLU A 183 -7.01 -3.76 20.57
C GLU A 183 -7.29 -5.16 20.03
N ILE A 184 -7.81 -5.26 18.80
CA ILE A 184 -8.28 -6.51 18.20
C ILE A 184 -7.63 -6.70 16.84
N GLY A 185 -6.92 -7.80 16.60
CA GLY A 185 -6.31 -8.08 15.30
C GLY A 185 -5.23 -7.07 14.90
N LYS A 186 -4.40 -6.63 15.86
CA LYS A 186 -3.60 -5.42 15.70
C LYS A 186 -2.48 -5.53 14.67
N ASN A 187 -1.53 -6.47 14.81
CA ASN A 187 -0.36 -6.53 13.94
C ASN A 187 -0.62 -7.37 12.69
N THR A 188 0.23 -7.22 11.69
CA THR A 188 0.13 -7.98 10.43
C THR A 188 0.09 -9.48 10.67
N GLY A 189 -0.87 -10.16 10.04
CA GLY A 189 -1.12 -11.59 10.17
C GLY A 189 -1.87 -12.01 11.44
N ALA A 190 -2.23 -11.07 12.33
CA ALA A 190 -3.03 -11.37 13.51
C ALA A 190 -4.53 -11.41 13.21
N THR A 191 -5.28 -12.30 13.88
CA THR A 191 -6.73 -12.40 13.77
C THR A 191 -7.39 -12.35 15.15
N GLY A 192 -8.27 -11.37 15.37
CA GLY A 192 -9.02 -11.21 16.63
C GLY A 192 -10.53 -11.24 16.43
N TYR A 193 -11.25 -11.87 17.35
CA TYR A 193 -12.72 -11.92 17.39
C TYR A 193 -13.25 -11.45 18.73
N LEU A 194 -14.19 -10.53 18.72
CA LEU A 194 -14.96 -10.10 19.88
C LEU A 194 -16.45 -10.32 19.63
N TYR A 195 -17.09 -11.08 20.50
CA TYR A 195 -18.54 -11.28 20.52
C TYR A 195 -19.11 -10.57 21.73
N ILE A 196 -20.11 -9.71 21.54
CA ILE A 196 -20.89 -9.10 22.60
C ILE A 196 -22.35 -9.49 22.37
N GLU A 197 -22.77 -10.51 23.10
CA GLU A 197 -24.15 -11.04 23.11
C GLU A 197 -24.98 -10.36 24.22
N GLY A 198 -24.32 -9.82 25.25
CA GLY A 198 -24.91 -9.12 26.39
C GLY A 198 -23.83 -8.46 27.26
N GLY A 199 -24.20 -7.96 28.44
CA GLY A 199 -23.27 -7.29 29.36
C GLY A 199 -22.78 -5.92 28.87
N THR A 200 -21.74 -5.41 29.53
CA THR A 200 -21.13 -4.10 29.23
C THR A 200 -19.63 -4.23 29.05
N LEU A 201 -19.09 -3.68 27.96
CA LEU A 201 -17.66 -3.45 27.76
C LEU A 201 -17.38 -1.96 27.79
N ASN A 202 -16.64 -1.50 28.79
CA ASN A 202 -16.16 -0.14 28.93
C ASN A 202 -14.70 -0.03 28.45
N VAL A 203 -14.41 0.99 27.65
CA VAL A 203 -13.06 1.43 27.28
C VAL A 203 -12.91 2.83 27.83
N ALA A 204 -12.34 2.94 29.03
CA ALA A 204 -12.35 4.16 29.82
C ALA A 204 -11.29 4.12 30.94
N GLY A 205 -10.51 5.19 31.11
CA GLY A 205 -9.72 5.37 32.32
C GLY A 205 -8.54 6.34 32.25
N TYR A 206 -7.96 6.61 31.07
CA TYR A 206 -6.71 7.35 30.96
C TYR A 206 -6.64 8.37 29.82
N GLY A 207 -7.73 8.59 29.07
CA GLY A 207 -7.86 9.69 28.11
C GLY A 207 -7.27 9.44 26.72
N SER A 208 -6.73 8.24 26.46
CA SER A 208 -6.42 7.71 25.12
C SER A 208 -7.20 6.43 24.88
N ASP A 209 -8.46 6.44 25.31
CA ASP A 209 -9.25 5.24 25.57
C ASP A 209 -9.92 4.73 24.28
N ASP A 210 -9.09 4.42 23.29
CA ASP A 210 -9.48 4.02 21.95
C ASP A 210 -9.98 2.57 21.89
N PHE A 211 -11.00 2.35 21.06
CA PHE A 211 -11.34 1.03 20.55
C PHE A 211 -10.71 0.82 19.18
N GLU A 212 -9.65 0.01 19.11
CA GLU A 212 -8.87 -0.24 17.89
C GLU A 212 -9.19 -1.61 17.30
N LEU A 213 -9.84 -1.61 16.13
CA LEU A 213 -10.15 -2.81 15.36
C LEU A 213 -9.26 -2.89 14.13
N ALA A 214 -8.43 -3.92 14.08
CA ALA A 214 -7.63 -4.35 12.94
C ALA A 214 -6.66 -3.30 12.38
N THR A 215 -5.77 -2.74 13.21
CA THR A 215 -4.79 -1.72 12.77
C THR A 215 -4.00 -2.17 11.53
N TYR A 216 -3.42 -3.37 11.56
CA TYR A 216 -2.67 -3.97 10.43
C TYR A 216 -3.02 -5.45 10.17
N GLY A 217 -3.75 -6.11 11.08
CA GLY A 217 -4.20 -7.49 10.96
C GLY A 217 -5.66 -7.58 10.52
N THR A 218 -6.37 -8.60 10.98
CA THR A 218 -7.81 -8.79 10.71
C THR A 218 -8.57 -8.87 12.03
N GLY A 219 -9.66 -8.12 12.14
CA GLY A 219 -10.44 -8.03 13.37
C GLY A 219 -11.93 -8.10 13.10
N TYR A 220 -12.63 -8.87 13.94
CA TYR A 220 -14.07 -9.05 13.86
C TYR A 220 -14.73 -8.66 15.18
N VAL A 221 -15.80 -7.88 15.10
CA VAL A 221 -16.70 -7.61 16.23
C VAL A 221 -18.11 -8.04 15.82
N TYR A 222 -18.76 -8.85 16.64
CA TYR A 222 -20.15 -9.24 16.50
C TYR A 222 -20.93 -8.78 17.72
N MET A 223 -21.80 -7.80 17.55
CA MET A 223 -22.73 -7.32 18.57
C MET A 223 -24.13 -7.78 18.23
N THR A 224 -24.70 -8.66 19.05
CA THR A 224 -26.12 -9.06 18.97
C THR A 224 -26.95 -8.49 20.14
N GLY A 225 -26.28 -7.95 21.15
CA GLY A 225 -26.86 -7.32 22.33
C GLY A 225 -25.80 -6.57 23.14
N GLY A 226 -26.13 -6.20 24.37
CA GLY A 226 -25.20 -5.54 25.31
C GLY A 226 -24.84 -4.10 24.95
N GLU A 227 -23.85 -3.57 25.67
CA GLU A 227 -23.34 -2.22 25.51
C GLU A 227 -21.82 -2.19 25.34
N LEU A 228 -21.35 -1.45 24.34
CA LEU A 228 -19.95 -1.08 24.18
C LEU A 228 -19.82 0.43 24.41
N ARG A 229 -19.10 0.83 25.44
CA ARG A 229 -18.93 2.23 25.84
C ARG A 229 -17.46 2.64 25.68
N VAL A 230 -17.17 3.47 24.70
CA VAL A 230 -15.84 3.98 24.38
C VAL A 230 -15.80 5.47 24.76
N THR A 231 -14.85 5.90 25.57
CA THR A 231 -14.77 7.32 25.98
C THR A 231 -14.01 8.20 24.98
N ASP A 232 -13.25 7.61 24.07
CA ASP A 232 -12.55 8.32 22.99
C ASP A 232 -13.02 7.82 21.61
N GLN A 233 -12.10 7.41 20.72
CA GLN A 233 -12.42 7.10 19.34
C GLN A 233 -12.68 5.60 19.11
N ILE A 234 -13.56 5.32 18.15
CA ILE A 234 -13.55 4.02 17.44
C ILE A 234 -12.66 4.15 16.20
N LYS A 235 -11.66 3.27 16.10
CA LYS A 235 -10.69 3.22 15.01
C LYS A 235 -10.83 1.90 14.27
N LEU A 236 -11.33 1.95 13.05
CA LEU A 236 -11.48 0.78 12.17
C LEU A 236 -10.39 0.79 11.12
N ALA A 237 -9.62 -0.29 11.04
CA ALA A 237 -8.60 -0.50 10.00
C ALA A 237 -7.63 0.69 9.83
N GLN A 238 -7.16 1.25 10.95
CA GLN A 238 -6.39 2.49 10.97
C GLN A 238 -5.18 2.44 10.01
N GLY A 239 -4.35 1.40 10.09
CA GLY A 239 -3.17 1.23 9.25
C GLY A 239 -2.17 2.39 9.31
N SER A 240 -1.33 2.45 8.29
CA SER A 240 -0.47 3.59 7.95
C SER A 240 -0.32 3.67 6.43
N ALA A 241 0.18 4.79 5.90
CA ALA A 241 0.47 4.93 4.47
C ALA A 241 1.36 3.80 3.94
N SER A 242 2.30 3.34 4.76
CA SER A 242 3.21 2.22 4.49
C SER A 242 2.64 0.83 4.74
N ASN A 243 1.47 0.71 5.38
CA ASN A 243 0.86 -0.58 5.71
C ASN A 243 -0.68 -0.46 5.83
N SER A 244 -1.35 -0.80 4.74
CA SER A 244 -2.81 -0.79 4.57
C SER A 244 -3.45 -2.17 4.76
N ASN A 245 -2.75 -3.12 5.39
CA ASN A 245 -3.22 -4.51 5.49
C ASN A 245 -4.43 -4.71 6.43
N GLY A 246 -4.72 -3.72 7.29
CA GLY A 246 -5.80 -3.79 8.26
C GLY A 246 -7.16 -4.10 7.63
N LYS A 247 -7.86 -5.12 8.12
CA LYS A 247 -9.22 -5.50 7.69
C LYS A 247 -10.15 -5.55 8.91
N ALA A 248 -10.99 -4.53 9.06
CA ALA A 248 -11.89 -4.40 10.21
C ALA A 248 -13.33 -4.73 9.81
N TYR A 249 -13.97 -5.64 10.55
CA TYR A 249 -15.36 -6.02 10.35
C TYR A 249 -16.15 -5.84 11.65
N PHE A 250 -17.04 -4.85 11.69
CA PHE A 250 -17.89 -4.55 12.84
C PHE A 250 -19.35 -4.80 12.48
N TYR A 251 -19.92 -5.88 13.00
CA TYR A 251 -21.31 -6.26 12.80
C TYR A 251 -22.16 -5.85 14.00
N LEU A 252 -22.88 -4.74 13.86
CA LEU A 252 -23.77 -4.18 14.86
C LEU A 252 -25.20 -4.67 14.63
N TYR A 253 -25.40 -5.96 14.88
CA TYR A 253 -26.67 -6.67 14.67
C TYR A 253 -27.69 -6.44 15.80
N GLY A 254 -27.27 -5.89 16.94
CA GLY A 254 -28.10 -5.52 18.07
C GLY A 254 -27.27 -4.76 19.11
N GLY A 255 -27.88 -4.35 20.23
CA GLY A 255 -27.18 -3.63 21.30
C GLY A 255 -26.91 -2.16 20.99
N THR A 256 -26.11 -1.51 21.85
CA THR A 256 -25.75 -0.08 21.71
C THR A 256 -24.24 0.13 21.81
N VAL A 257 -23.68 0.87 20.87
CA VAL A 257 -22.30 1.39 20.91
C VAL A 257 -22.34 2.88 21.17
N THR A 258 -21.58 3.36 22.16
CA THR A 258 -21.38 4.79 22.41
C THR A 258 -19.90 5.14 22.27
N ALA A 259 -19.56 6.22 21.56
CA ALA A 259 -18.20 6.73 21.42
C ALA A 259 -18.17 8.26 21.37
N SER A 260 -17.00 8.87 21.56
CA SER A 260 -16.86 10.31 21.34
C SER A 260 -16.92 10.65 19.86
N ASN A 261 -16.22 9.89 19.01
CA ASN A 261 -16.31 10.00 17.55
C ASN A 261 -15.84 8.74 16.82
N LEU A 262 -16.09 8.71 15.51
CA LEU A 262 -15.40 7.80 14.58
C LEU A 262 -14.10 8.45 14.11
N ARG A 263 -13.07 7.63 13.87
CA ARG A 263 -11.83 8.12 13.25
C ARG A 263 -12.11 8.76 11.89
N SER A 264 -11.44 9.87 11.59
CA SER A 264 -11.50 10.51 10.28
C SER A 264 -11.15 9.52 9.15
N PRO A 265 -11.98 9.45 8.08
CA PRO A 265 -11.67 8.62 6.92
C PRO A 265 -10.34 8.94 6.24
N ALA A 266 -9.90 10.21 6.30
CA ALA A 266 -8.62 10.63 5.72
C ALA A 266 -7.41 10.00 6.43
N ASP A 267 -7.58 9.58 7.69
CA ASP A 267 -6.53 8.98 8.51
C ASP A 267 -6.69 7.46 8.65
N THR A 268 -7.37 6.84 7.69
CA THR A 268 -7.67 5.40 7.64
C THR A 268 -7.09 4.80 6.37
N TYR A 269 -6.16 3.86 6.52
CA TYR A 269 -5.40 3.29 5.40
C TYR A 269 -5.82 1.85 5.04
N GLY A 270 -6.43 1.12 5.97
CA GLY A 270 -6.90 -0.24 5.73
C GLY A 270 -8.30 -0.32 5.11
N LYS A 271 -8.94 -1.48 5.26
CA LYS A 271 -10.29 -1.80 4.76
C LYS A 271 -11.29 -1.87 5.92
N PRO A 272 -11.89 -0.74 6.33
CA PRO A 272 -12.95 -0.75 7.34
C PRO A 272 -14.28 -1.20 6.73
N TYR A 273 -15.05 -1.95 7.52
CA TYR A 273 -16.41 -2.36 7.21
C TYR A 273 -17.23 -2.43 8.50
N MET A 274 -18.32 -1.67 8.56
CA MET A 274 -19.30 -1.69 9.63
C MET A 274 -20.69 -1.92 9.02
N ASP A 275 -21.44 -2.88 9.56
CA ASP A 275 -22.81 -3.17 9.15
C ASP A 275 -23.76 -3.00 10.33
N ILE A 276 -24.76 -2.13 10.18
CA ILE A 276 -25.79 -1.87 11.18
C ILE A 276 -27.09 -2.53 10.74
N THR A 277 -27.71 -3.34 11.60
CA THR A 277 -29.08 -3.85 11.38
C THR A 277 -30.04 -3.35 12.46
N ASP A 278 -30.11 -4.03 13.60
CA ASP A 278 -31.01 -3.71 14.71
C ASP A 278 -30.29 -2.99 15.87
N GLY A 279 -28.96 -2.87 15.81
CA GLY A 279 -28.18 -2.13 16.79
C GLY A 279 -28.11 -0.62 16.50
N ARG A 280 -27.53 0.13 17.44
CA ARG A 280 -27.43 1.59 17.35
C ARG A 280 -26.03 2.09 17.74
N LEU A 281 -25.48 2.98 16.93
CA LEU A 281 -24.26 3.73 17.24
C LEU A 281 -24.64 5.15 17.68
N ILE A 282 -24.06 5.62 18.78
CA ILE A 282 -24.25 6.97 19.32
C ILE A 282 -22.87 7.62 19.44
N LEU A 283 -22.72 8.78 18.80
CA LEU A 283 -21.50 9.59 18.83
C LEU A 283 -21.77 10.90 19.58
N ALA A 284 -20.77 11.45 20.27
CA ALA A 284 -20.90 12.76 20.90
C ALA A 284 -20.81 13.88 19.86
N GLY A 285 -21.60 14.94 20.03
CA GLY A 285 -21.66 16.07 19.10
C GLY A 285 -22.34 15.75 17.76
N ASP A 286 -22.19 16.68 16.81
CA ASP A 286 -22.65 16.53 15.42
C ASP A 286 -21.55 15.91 14.56
N ASP A 287 -21.59 14.58 14.45
CA ASP A 287 -20.70 13.74 13.65
C ASP A 287 -21.35 13.29 12.34
N THR A 288 -22.49 13.89 11.94
CA THR A 288 -23.26 13.47 10.76
C THR A 288 -22.43 13.51 9.48
N ALA A 289 -21.53 14.49 9.32
CA ALA A 289 -20.64 14.59 8.17
C ALA A 289 -19.67 13.40 8.08
N THR A 290 -19.01 13.05 9.18
CA THR A 290 -18.10 11.91 9.28
C THR A 290 -18.84 10.62 8.96
N VAL A 291 -20.02 10.40 9.56
CA VAL A 291 -20.84 9.22 9.31
C VAL A 291 -21.24 9.12 7.83
N ASN A 292 -21.64 10.23 7.22
CA ASN A 292 -22.01 10.25 5.81
C ASN A 292 -20.82 9.96 4.87
N ASP A 293 -19.58 10.35 5.24
CA ASP A 293 -18.38 9.98 4.47
C ASP A 293 -18.11 8.47 4.57
N TYR A 294 -18.25 7.87 5.76
CA TYR A 294 -18.19 6.41 5.92
C TYR A 294 -19.24 5.68 5.04
N VAL A 295 -20.48 6.19 5.00
CA VAL A 295 -21.54 5.64 4.14
C VAL A 295 -21.19 5.81 2.66
N GLY A 296 -20.73 6.99 2.25
CA GLY A 296 -20.36 7.30 0.86
C GLY A 296 -19.23 6.41 0.32
N ARG A 297 -18.33 5.96 1.20
CA ARG A 297 -17.24 5.02 0.88
C ARG A 297 -17.65 3.54 0.92
N GLY A 298 -18.88 3.23 1.32
CA GLY A 298 -19.34 1.86 1.56
C GLY A 298 -18.72 1.21 2.80
N TRP A 299 -18.09 1.99 3.68
CA TRP A 299 -17.45 1.51 4.90
C TRP A 299 -18.42 1.33 6.06
N LEU A 300 -19.54 2.07 6.05
CA LEU A 300 -20.65 1.87 6.95
C LEU A 300 -21.90 1.63 6.12
N VAL A 301 -22.50 0.45 6.27
CA VAL A 301 -23.67 0.01 5.52
C VAL A 301 -24.81 -0.37 6.47
N GLY A 302 -26.03 -0.38 5.94
CA GLY A 302 -27.18 -0.95 6.63
C GLY A 302 -27.55 -2.30 6.01
N TYR A 303 -27.86 -3.31 6.82
CA TYR A 303 -28.36 -4.61 6.35
C TYR A 303 -27.49 -5.26 5.27
N GLY A 304 -26.18 -5.22 5.42
CA GLY A 304 -25.23 -5.77 4.46
C GLY A 304 -25.22 -5.01 3.12
N GLY A 305 -25.48 -3.70 3.15
CA GLY A 305 -25.46 -2.82 1.97
C GLY A 305 -26.82 -2.63 1.28
N ILE A 306 -27.87 -3.31 1.74
CA ILE A 306 -29.22 -3.17 1.16
C ILE A 306 -30.09 -2.12 1.89
N GLY A 307 -29.73 -1.80 3.13
CA GLY A 307 -30.45 -0.88 4.01
C GLY A 307 -29.92 0.53 3.95
N LYS A 308 -30.78 1.48 4.28
CA LYS A 308 -30.42 2.89 4.38
C LYS A 308 -29.92 3.19 5.78
N VAL A 309 -28.67 3.62 5.88
CA VAL A 309 -28.11 4.20 7.11
C VAL A 309 -28.74 5.57 7.32
N VAL A 310 -29.18 5.82 8.55
CA VAL A 310 -29.77 7.08 9.00
C VAL A 310 -28.92 7.63 10.13
N ALA A 311 -28.23 8.74 9.87
CA ALA A 311 -27.52 9.53 10.87
C ALA A 311 -28.37 10.76 11.23
N THR A 312 -28.67 10.94 12.52
CA THR A 312 -29.48 12.06 13.02
C THR A 312 -28.80 12.71 14.20
N TYR A 313 -28.50 14.01 14.08
CA TYR A 313 -28.01 14.80 15.20
C TYR A 313 -29.19 15.27 16.07
N ASP A 314 -29.14 14.98 17.37
CA ASP A 314 -30.05 15.52 18.38
C ASP A 314 -29.35 16.65 19.16
N PRO A 315 -29.73 17.92 18.94
CA PRO A 315 -29.09 19.06 19.59
C PRO A 315 -29.40 19.16 21.09
N ASN A 316 -30.43 18.47 21.61
CA ASN A 316 -30.73 18.49 23.05
C ASN A 316 -29.83 17.55 23.84
N LEU A 317 -29.43 16.44 23.21
CA LEU A 317 -28.52 15.46 23.79
C LEU A 317 -27.06 15.71 23.40
N ASP A 318 -26.83 16.60 22.43
CA ASP A 318 -25.55 16.85 21.78
C ASP A 318 -24.90 15.55 21.30
N GLN A 319 -25.67 14.77 20.52
CA GLN A 319 -25.29 13.44 20.06
C GLN A 319 -25.76 13.17 18.64
N THR A 320 -24.97 12.41 17.89
CA THR A 320 -25.35 11.84 16.60
C THR A 320 -25.76 10.38 16.78
N ILE A 321 -27.01 10.08 16.43
CA ILE A 321 -27.57 8.74 16.48
C ILE A 321 -27.55 8.13 15.08
N VAL A 322 -26.88 6.99 14.94
CA VAL A 322 -26.78 6.24 13.68
C VAL A 322 -27.53 4.91 13.82
N THR A 323 -28.46 4.70 12.90
CA THR A 323 -29.27 3.47 12.79
C THR A 323 -29.36 3.04 11.33
N ALA A 324 -29.89 1.85 11.06
CA ALA A 324 -30.21 1.42 9.71
C ALA A 324 -31.70 1.12 9.58
N THR A 325 -32.23 1.41 8.40
CA THR A 325 -33.59 1.02 8.01
C THR A 325 -33.50 -0.01 6.89
N ARG A 326 -34.19 -1.14 7.09
CA ARG A 326 -34.33 -2.15 6.04
C ARG A 326 -35.11 -1.54 4.87
N PRO A 327 -34.76 -1.83 3.60
CA PRO A 327 -35.57 -1.36 2.47
C PRO A 327 -37.01 -1.86 2.62
N ALA A 328 -37.96 -1.04 2.15
CA ALA A 328 -39.37 -1.36 2.16
C ALA A 328 -39.59 -2.73 1.49
N ALA A 329 -40.46 -3.57 2.05
CA ALA A 329 -40.59 -4.97 1.64
C ALA A 329 -40.99 -5.13 0.17
N GLU A 330 -41.48 -4.06 -0.46
CA GLU A 330 -41.92 -3.99 -1.84
C GLU A 330 -40.76 -3.97 -2.86
N TYR A 331 -39.54 -3.59 -2.47
CA TYR A 331 -38.43 -3.34 -3.40
C TYR A 331 -37.50 -4.53 -3.60
N ALA A 332 -36.85 -4.58 -4.77
CA ALA A 332 -35.75 -5.48 -5.05
C ALA A 332 -34.58 -5.20 -4.10
N TRP A 333 -33.83 -6.23 -3.70
CA TRP A 333 -32.74 -6.11 -2.74
C TRP A 333 -31.62 -7.14 -3.00
N ALA A 334 -30.52 -7.05 -2.26
CA ALA A 334 -29.34 -7.90 -2.42
C ALA A 334 -28.84 -7.99 -3.89
N PRO A 335 -28.47 -6.85 -4.49
CA PRO A 335 -27.89 -6.83 -5.83
C PRO A 335 -26.59 -7.62 -5.89
N THR A 336 -26.34 -8.27 -7.03
CA THR A 336 -25.06 -8.87 -7.41
C THR A 336 -24.82 -8.51 -8.88
N PRO A 337 -23.77 -7.77 -9.25
CA PRO A 337 -22.73 -7.16 -8.38
C PRO A 337 -23.29 -6.37 -7.19
N ALA A 338 -22.58 -6.42 -6.07
CA ALA A 338 -22.99 -5.67 -4.88
C ALA A 338 -22.95 -4.17 -5.17
N ASN A 339 -23.78 -3.39 -4.49
CA ASN A 339 -23.77 -1.95 -4.69
C ASN A 339 -22.41 -1.37 -4.26
N LEU A 340 -21.84 -0.47 -5.07
CA LEU A 340 -20.52 0.14 -4.87
C LEU A 340 -19.33 -0.85 -4.92
N SER A 341 -19.52 -2.04 -5.50
CA SER A 341 -18.43 -3.01 -5.65
C SER A 341 -17.65 -2.86 -6.96
N GLU A 342 -16.38 -3.27 -6.94
CA GLU A 342 -15.65 -3.61 -8.16
C GLU A 342 -15.91 -5.08 -8.54
N VAL A 343 -16.02 -5.38 -9.84
CA VAL A 343 -16.22 -6.74 -10.35
C VAL A 343 -15.35 -7.06 -11.55
N GLU A 344 -14.87 -8.29 -11.59
CA GLU A 344 -14.01 -8.80 -12.66
C GLU A 344 -14.83 -9.27 -13.86
N MET A 345 -14.26 -9.08 -15.05
CA MET A 345 -14.92 -9.47 -16.28
C MET A 345 -14.66 -10.94 -16.62
N GLY A 346 -15.72 -11.76 -16.54
CA GLY A 346 -15.68 -13.16 -16.95
C GLY A 346 -15.95 -13.38 -18.45
N GLN A 347 -15.72 -14.61 -18.91
CA GLN A 347 -15.88 -15.03 -20.31
C GLN A 347 -17.29 -14.82 -20.88
N THR A 348 -18.32 -14.96 -20.03
CA THR A 348 -19.74 -14.80 -20.38
C THR A 348 -20.29 -13.39 -20.16
N GLY A 349 -19.44 -12.47 -19.68
CA GLY A 349 -19.83 -11.11 -19.30
C GLY A 349 -20.39 -11.02 -17.88
N ILE A 350 -20.92 -9.86 -17.54
CA ILE A 350 -21.49 -9.59 -16.22
C ILE A 350 -22.96 -10.01 -16.17
N ARG A 351 -23.32 -10.77 -15.14
CA ARG A 351 -24.70 -11.10 -14.82
C ARG A 351 -25.16 -10.31 -13.60
N LEU A 352 -26.17 -9.49 -13.80
CA LEU A 352 -26.91 -8.85 -12.72
C LEU A 352 -27.85 -9.89 -12.10
N SER A 353 -27.97 -9.90 -10.78
CA SER A 353 -28.99 -10.66 -10.06
C SER A 353 -29.40 -9.95 -8.79
N TRP A 354 -30.63 -10.19 -8.34
CA TRP A 354 -31.20 -9.57 -7.15
C TRP A 354 -32.12 -10.57 -6.45
N ARG A 355 -32.54 -10.23 -5.24
CA ARG A 355 -33.66 -10.86 -4.57
C ARG A 355 -34.92 -10.02 -4.78
N PRO A 356 -36.06 -10.66 -5.08
CA PRO A 356 -37.28 -9.94 -5.37
C PRO A 356 -37.87 -9.31 -4.10
N GLY A 357 -38.58 -8.20 -4.27
CA GLY A 357 -39.49 -7.67 -3.25
C GLY A 357 -40.57 -8.70 -2.87
N LYS A 358 -41.07 -8.62 -1.63
CA LYS A 358 -42.04 -9.56 -1.03
C LYS A 358 -43.30 -9.78 -1.88
N TYR A 359 -43.74 -8.75 -2.60
CA TYR A 359 -44.96 -8.78 -3.41
C TYR A 359 -44.68 -8.83 -4.91
N ALA A 360 -43.43 -8.94 -5.34
CA ALA A 360 -43.08 -8.89 -6.75
C ALA A 360 -43.58 -10.12 -7.53
N ALA A 361 -44.28 -9.87 -8.64
CA ALA A 361 -44.66 -10.87 -9.64
C ALA A 361 -43.76 -10.82 -10.88
N ALA A 362 -43.19 -9.65 -11.19
CA ALA A 362 -42.24 -9.43 -12.27
C ALA A 362 -41.33 -8.24 -11.97
N HIS A 363 -40.30 -8.05 -12.79
CA HIS A 363 -39.22 -7.09 -12.58
C HIS A 363 -38.98 -6.28 -13.85
N ARG A 364 -38.99 -4.95 -13.77
CA ARG A 364 -38.56 -4.06 -14.84
C ARG A 364 -37.11 -3.66 -14.58
N VAL A 365 -36.20 -4.04 -15.47
CA VAL A 365 -34.76 -3.85 -15.25
C VAL A 365 -34.27 -2.66 -16.07
N TYR A 366 -33.45 -1.82 -15.46
CA TYR A 366 -32.82 -0.66 -16.09
C TYR A 366 -31.31 -0.75 -15.92
N PHE A 367 -30.54 -0.48 -16.97
CA PHE A 367 -29.08 -0.59 -16.96
C PHE A 367 -28.43 0.39 -17.93
N GLY A 368 -27.38 1.11 -17.49
CA GLY A 368 -26.62 2.05 -18.31
C GLY A 368 -25.43 2.67 -17.58
N GLN A 369 -24.68 3.55 -18.28
CA GLN A 369 -23.50 4.26 -17.75
C GLN A 369 -23.84 5.60 -17.08
N ASP A 370 -25.05 6.12 -17.27
CA ASP A 370 -25.52 7.38 -16.69
C ASP A 370 -26.48 7.09 -15.53
N LYS A 371 -26.06 7.50 -14.33
CA LYS A 371 -26.82 7.32 -13.08
C LYS A 371 -28.19 7.98 -13.13
N ASP A 372 -28.26 9.21 -13.62
CA ASP A 372 -29.50 9.99 -13.64
C ASP A 372 -30.44 9.45 -14.71
N ALA A 373 -29.91 9.05 -15.87
CA ALA A 373 -30.70 8.40 -16.90
C ALA A 373 -31.30 7.08 -16.40
N VAL A 374 -30.53 6.25 -15.69
CA VAL A 374 -31.05 5.03 -15.05
C VAL A 374 -32.07 5.39 -13.96
N ALA A 375 -31.81 6.42 -13.16
CA ALA A 375 -32.72 6.90 -12.12
C ALA A 375 -34.04 7.44 -12.66
N GLN A 376 -34.07 8.03 -13.86
CA GLN A 376 -35.28 8.63 -14.44
C GLN A 376 -36.01 7.72 -15.42
N ALA A 377 -35.32 6.76 -16.03
CA ALA A 377 -35.90 5.88 -17.04
C ALA A 377 -37.19 5.18 -16.60
N ASP A 378 -38.10 5.01 -17.54
CA ASP A 378 -39.38 4.31 -17.40
C ASP A 378 -39.61 3.29 -18.53
N ALA A 379 -40.74 2.59 -18.49
CA ALA A 379 -41.10 1.57 -19.47
C ALA A 379 -41.83 2.12 -20.72
N SER A 380 -41.75 3.43 -21.01
CA SER A 380 -42.43 4.06 -22.15
C SER A 380 -41.85 3.66 -23.52
N GLY A 381 -40.70 3.01 -23.55
CA GLY A 381 -40.00 2.59 -24.77
C GLY A 381 -39.09 3.64 -25.38
N THR A 382 -38.96 4.82 -24.76
CA THR A 382 -38.05 5.89 -25.21
C THR A 382 -36.66 5.81 -24.59
N TRP A 383 -36.53 5.11 -23.45
CA TRP A 383 -35.28 5.03 -22.68
C TRP A 383 -34.46 3.79 -23.06
N PRO A 384 -33.22 3.94 -23.60
CA PRO A 384 -32.35 2.79 -23.90
C PRO A 384 -31.89 2.03 -22.63
N GLN A 385 -32.02 2.64 -21.46
CA GLN A 385 -31.72 2.03 -20.17
C GLN A 385 -32.70 0.91 -19.84
N TYR A 386 -33.95 0.98 -20.30
CA TYR A 386 -34.95 -0.06 -20.03
C TYR A 386 -34.63 -1.34 -20.79
N LYS A 387 -34.37 -2.44 -20.05
CA LYS A 387 -33.99 -3.76 -20.61
C LYS A 387 -35.16 -4.73 -20.69
N GLY A 388 -36.36 -4.29 -20.31
CA GLY A 388 -37.59 -5.07 -20.38
C GLY A 388 -38.11 -5.51 -19.01
N GLN A 389 -39.28 -6.15 -19.06
CA GLN A 389 -39.92 -6.77 -17.90
C GLN A 389 -39.74 -8.28 -17.97
N GLN A 390 -39.37 -8.90 -16.85
CA GLN A 390 -39.10 -10.34 -16.76
C GLN A 390 -39.52 -10.92 -15.42
N THR A 391 -39.68 -12.24 -15.34
CA THR A 391 -39.97 -12.95 -14.08
C THR A 391 -38.72 -13.51 -13.41
N GLN A 392 -37.60 -13.58 -14.15
CA GLN A 392 -36.32 -14.00 -13.62
C GLN A 392 -35.70 -12.87 -12.79
N THR A 393 -34.98 -13.23 -11.73
CA THR A 393 -34.26 -12.29 -10.87
C THR A 393 -32.79 -12.13 -11.29
N SER A 394 -32.51 -12.30 -12.58
CA SER A 394 -31.18 -12.11 -13.16
C SER A 394 -31.23 -11.64 -14.60
N LEU A 395 -30.28 -10.81 -15.00
CA LEU A 395 -30.11 -10.31 -16.37
C LEU A 395 -28.63 -10.42 -16.76
N ASN A 396 -28.32 -11.10 -17.86
CA ASN A 396 -26.97 -11.04 -18.43
C ASN A 396 -26.83 -9.76 -19.26
N VAL A 397 -25.95 -8.85 -18.83
CA VAL A 397 -25.66 -7.60 -19.55
C VAL A 397 -24.45 -7.75 -20.49
N GLY A 398 -23.82 -8.92 -20.50
CA GLY A 398 -22.78 -9.28 -21.45
C GLY A 398 -21.44 -8.66 -21.13
N GLN A 399 -20.59 -8.57 -22.16
CA GLN A 399 -19.28 -7.92 -22.06
C GLN A 399 -19.50 -6.41 -21.94
N LEU A 400 -18.77 -5.80 -21.00
CA LEU A 400 -18.83 -4.37 -20.70
C LEU A 400 -17.45 -3.75 -20.91
N GLU A 401 -17.40 -2.44 -20.95
CA GLU A 401 -16.13 -1.71 -20.97
C GLU A 401 -15.41 -1.85 -19.61
N LEU A 402 -14.12 -2.20 -19.65
CA LEU A 402 -13.27 -2.31 -18.47
C LEU A 402 -13.04 -0.92 -17.85
N GLY A 403 -12.82 -0.86 -16.54
CA GLY A 403 -12.61 0.40 -15.80
C GLY A 403 -13.84 1.31 -15.73
N THR A 404 -14.99 0.87 -16.24
CA THR A 404 -16.19 1.70 -16.36
C THR A 404 -17.20 1.38 -15.26
N THR A 405 -17.79 2.42 -14.68
CA THR A 405 -18.88 2.30 -13.70
C THR A 405 -20.23 2.22 -14.40
N TYR A 406 -21.04 1.23 -14.03
CA TYR A 406 -22.40 1.04 -14.53
C TYR A 406 -23.42 1.16 -13.41
N TYR A 407 -24.59 1.66 -13.78
CA TYR A 407 -25.73 1.90 -12.90
C TYR A 407 -26.89 1.03 -13.34
N TRP A 408 -27.63 0.53 -12.36
CA TRP A 408 -28.79 -0.30 -12.64
C TRP A 408 -29.84 -0.22 -11.55
N ARG A 409 -31.07 -0.53 -11.90
CA ARG A 409 -32.23 -0.48 -11.02
C ARG A 409 -33.21 -1.57 -11.41
N VAL A 410 -33.96 -2.05 -10.43
CA VAL A 410 -35.09 -2.95 -10.66
C VAL A 410 -36.35 -2.32 -10.08
N ASP A 411 -37.35 -2.09 -10.93
CA ASP A 411 -38.69 -1.72 -10.46
C ASP A 411 -39.52 -2.99 -10.29
N GLU A 412 -40.07 -3.17 -9.09
CA GLU A 412 -40.85 -4.35 -8.75
C GLU A 412 -42.29 -4.18 -9.21
N VAL A 413 -42.74 -5.12 -10.05
CA VAL A 413 -44.08 -5.12 -10.64
C VAL A 413 -44.90 -6.18 -9.94
N ASN A 414 -46.06 -5.77 -9.48
CA ASN A 414 -47.08 -6.64 -8.94
C ASN A 414 -48.44 -6.36 -9.60
N ASP A 415 -49.19 -7.43 -9.85
CA ASP A 415 -50.56 -7.44 -10.36
C ASP A 415 -51.59 -7.89 -9.31
N ASN A 416 -51.15 -8.29 -8.12
CA ASN A 416 -52.03 -8.70 -7.03
C ASN A 416 -52.76 -7.48 -6.40
N PRO A 417 -54.11 -7.43 -6.43
CA PRO A 417 -54.90 -6.33 -5.89
C PRO A 417 -54.85 -6.20 -4.35
N TRP A 418 -54.28 -7.18 -3.64
CA TRP A 418 -54.11 -7.16 -2.18
C TRP A 418 -52.75 -6.62 -1.70
N ALA A 419 -51.83 -6.32 -2.62
CA ALA A 419 -50.56 -5.69 -2.26
C ALA A 419 -50.72 -4.18 -2.04
N PRO A 420 -49.73 -3.52 -1.42
CA PRO A 420 -49.73 -2.05 -1.30
C PRO A 420 -49.95 -1.35 -2.66
N ALA A 421 -50.63 -0.22 -2.66
CA ALA A 421 -50.79 0.58 -3.88
C ALA A 421 -49.41 1.12 -4.35
N GLY A 422 -49.30 1.46 -5.64
CA GLY A 422 -48.09 2.09 -6.19
C GLY A 422 -47.16 1.17 -6.97
N SER A 423 -47.55 -0.08 -7.26
CA SER A 423 -46.88 -0.92 -8.26
C SER A 423 -47.03 -0.31 -9.67
N PRO A 424 -45.98 -0.28 -10.50
CA PRO A 424 -44.61 -0.73 -10.22
C PRO A 424 -43.89 0.14 -9.18
N TRP A 425 -43.27 -0.51 -8.21
CA TRP A 425 -42.48 0.16 -7.18
C TRP A 425 -41.07 0.41 -7.69
N LYS A 426 -40.74 1.70 -7.83
CA LYS A 426 -39.45 2.14 -8.32
C LYS A 426 -38.35 1.80 -7.31
N GLY A 427 -37.36 1.00 -7.73
CA GLY A 427 -36.27 0.55 -6.86
C GLY A 427 -35.16 1.58 -6.65
N ASP A 428 -34.17 1.22 -5.86
CA ASP A 428 -32.95 2.02 -5.70
C ASP A 428 -31.99 1.83 -6.87
N VAL A 429 -31.21 2.87 -7.18
CA VAL A 429 -30.15 2.77 -8.18
C VAL A 429 -28.88 2.21 -7.53
N TRP A 430 -28.50 1.03 -7.98
CA TRP A 430 -27.24 0.38 -7.62
C TRP A 430 -26.17 0.70 -8.65
N GLN A 431 -24.90 0.61 -8.23
CA GLN A 431 -23.76 0.77 -9.11
C GLN A 431 -22.69 -0.29 -8.85
N PHE A 432 -21.90 -0.59 -9.86
CA PHE A 432 -20.66 -1.35 -9.76
C PHE A 432 -19.64 -0.84 -10.78
N THR A 433 -18.36 -1.08 -10.53
CA THR A 433 -17.27 -0.75 -11.45
C THR A 433 -16.70 -2.03 -12.01
N VAL A 434 -16.55 -2.11 -13.33
CA VAL A 434 -15.83 -3.22 -13.96
C VAL A 434 -14.34 -2.99 -13.74
N ALA A 435 -13.61 -3.99 -13.25
CA ALA A 435 -12.16 -3.91 -13.09
C ALA A 435 -11.49 -3.46 -14.40
N ASN A 436 -10.40 -2.69 -14.31
CA ASN A 436 -9.64 -2.24 -15.48
C ASN A 436 -8.66 -3.31 -16.02
N TYR A 437 -8.83 -4.56 -15.59
CA TYR A 437 -8.06 -5.73 -15.99
C TYR A 437 -8.95 -6.96 -16.18
N ILE A 438 -8.40 -7.95 -16.85
CA ILE A 438 -8.94 -9.30 -16.98
C ILE A 438 -8.06 -10.23 -16.16
N VAL A 439 -8.65 -11.00 -15.25
CA VAL A 439 -7.93 -12.05 -14.52
C VAL A 439 -7.68 -13.21 -15.46
N LEU A 440 -6.40 -13.51 -15.71
CA LEU A 440 -5.99 -14.73 -16.40
C LEU A 440 -6.00 -15.90 -15.42
N ASP A 441 -5.36 -15.71 -14.26
CA ASP A 441 -5.37 -16.62 -13.12
C ASP A 441 -4.95 -15.85 -11.86
N ASP A 442 -5.79 -15.86 -10.82
CA ASP A 442 -5.54 -15.29 -9.49
C ASP A 442 -5.19 -16.37 -8.46
N MET A 443 -5.05 -17.63 -8.89
CA MET A 443 -4.78 -18.80 -8.06
C MET A 443 -5.88 -19.16 -7.05
N GLU A 444 -6.97 -18.40 -6.95
CA GLU A 444 -8.02 -18.61 -5.95
C GLU A 444 -8.93 -19.79 -6.28
N SER A 445 -8.98 -20.18 -7.55
CA SER A 445 -9.85 -21.26 -8.02
C SER A 445 -9.37 -22.66 -7.61
N TYR A 446 -8.17 -22.83 -7.06
CA TYR A 446 -7.59 -24.15 -6.75
C TYR A 446 -7.90 -24.65 -5.34
N GLY A 447 -7.91 -25.97 -5.17
CA GLY A 447 -8.19 -26.61 -3.88
C GLY A 447 -7.61 -28.03 -3.80
N ASP A 448 -8.14 -28.84 -2.88
CA ASP A 448 -7.56 -30.14 -2.54
C ASP A 448 -8.27 -31.34 -3.19
N LEU A 449 -9.20 -31.11 -4.13
CA LEU A 449 -9.96 -32.18 -4.79
C LEU A 449 -9.04 -33.09 -5.62
N GLU A 450 -9.06 -34.39 -5.32
CA GLU A 450 -8.25 -35.42 -6.00
C GLU A 450 -8.80 -35.83 -7.38
N GLN A 451 -10.07 -35.53 -7.67
CA GLN A 451 -10.66 -35.77 -8.98
C GLN A 451 -10.88 -34.42 -9.68
N PRO A 452 -10.09 -34.08 -10.72
CA PRO A 452 -10.32 -32.89 -11.52
C PRO A 452 -11.61 -33.08 -12.33
N GLY A 453 -12.55 -32.16 -12.19
CA GLY A 453 -13.64 -32.02 -13.16
C GLY A 453 -13.12 -31.45 -14.48
N PRO A 454 -13.82 -31.61 -15.61
CA PRO A 454 -13.39 -31.04 -16.89
C PRO A 454 -13.63 -29.51 -16.98
N PRO A 455 -12.67 -28.68 -17.43
CA PRO A 455 -11.21 -28.84 -17.42
C PRO A 455 -10.46 -27.65 -16.76
N PRO A 456 -9.46 -27.93 -15.91
CA PRO A 456 -9.72 -28.48 -14.59
C PRO A 456 -10.72 -27.58 -13.82
N ALA A 457 -11.68 -28.22 -13.16
CA ALA A 457 -12.72 -27.52 -12.43
C ALA A 457 -12.18 -26.76 -11.20
N PRO A 458 -12.84 -25.66 -10.79
CA PRO A 458 -12.56 -25.01 -9.51
C PRO A 458 -12.57 -26.00 -8.33
N GLY A 459 -11.66 -25.81 -7.39
CA GLY A 459 -11.42 -26.64 -6.22
C GLY A 459 -10.42 -27.79 -6.43
N SER A 460 -9.92 -27.99 -7.64
CA SER A 460 -8.95 -29.05 -7.96
C SER A 460 -7.50 -28.65 -7.64
N ARG A 461 -6.63 -29.66 -7.48
CA ARG A 461 -5.20 -29.45 -7.19
C ARG A 461 -4.52 -28.68 -8.31
N ILE A 462 -3.70 -27.69 -7.94
CA ILE A 462 -3.11 -26.71 -8.87
C ILE A 462 -2.26 -27.35 -9.98
N TRP A 463 -1.57 -28.46 -9.69
CA TRP A 463 -0.75 -29.19 -10.67
C TRP A 463 -1.55 -29.93 -11.75
N TYR A 464 -2.90 -30.02 -11.64
CA TYR A 464 -3.74 -30.47 -12.75
C TYR A 464 -3.92 -29.42 -13.85
N THR A 465 -3.68 -28.15 -13.52
CA THR A 465 -3.76 -27.00 -14.43
C THR A 465 -2.39 -26.56 -14.87
N TRP A 466 -1.53 -26.30 -13.88
CA TRP A 466 -0.16 -25.83 -14.03
C TRP A 466 0.77 -27.04 -14.06
N ARG A 467 1.07 -27.50 -15.27
CA ARG A 467 1.90 -28.69 -15.51
C ARG A 467 3.36 -28.39 -15.20
N ASP A 468 3.90 -29.12 -14.24
CA ASP A 468 5.29 -29.02 -13.78
C ASP A 468 6.18 -30.16 -14.33
N GLY A 469 7.40 -30.25 -13.80
CA GLY A 469 8.42 -31.24 -14.14
C GLY A 469 8.11 -32.66 -13.71
N ALA A 470 7.44 -32.84 -12.57
CA ALA A 470 7.21 -34.15 -11.95
C ALA A 470 5.98 -34.87 -12.53
N GLY A 471 4.91 -34.14 -12.82
CA GLY A 471 3.61 -34.73 -13.17
C GLY A 471 2.91 -35.38 -11.96
N TRP A 472 1.91 -36.20 -12.21
CA TRP A 472 1.09 -36.81 -11.15
C TRP A 472 0.67 -38.23 -11.46
N THR A 473 0.30 -39.00 -10.43
CA THR A 473 -0.11 -40.41 -10.53
C THR A 473 -1.61 -40.65 -10.30
N MET A 474 -2.31 -39.69 -9.69
CA MET A 474 -3.74 -39.76 -9.37
C MET A 474 -4.47 -38.51 -9.89
N PRO A 475 -5.69 -38.64 -10.44
CA PRO A 475 -6.50 -39.86 -10.55
C PRO A 475 -6.07 -40.81 -11.69
N SER A 476 -5.23 -40.33 -12.62
CA SER A 476 -4.58 -41.11 -13.66
C SER A 476 -3.16 -40.59 -13.86
N PRO A 477 -2.16 -41.47 -14.14
CA PRO A 477 -0.80 -41.04 -14.40
C PRO A 477 -0.70 -40.09 -15.59
N VAL A 478 -0.11 -38.92 -15.37
CA VAL A 478 0.29 -37.97 -16.41
C VAL A 478 1.74 -37.60 -16.16
N GLN A 479 2.57 -37.79 -17.17
CA GLN A 479 3.98 -37.46 -17.12
C GLN A 479 4.15 -35.93 -17.02
N GLY A 480 5.08 -35.47 -16.18
CA GLY A 480 5.49 -34.06 -16.14
C GLY A 480 6.19 -33.62 -17.42
N ASN A 481 6.55 -32.34 -17.51
CA ASN A 481 7.28 -31.78 -18.64
C ASN A 481 8.80 -32.04 -18.58
N GLY A 482 9.29 -32.73 -17.53
CA GLY A 482 10.68 -33.15 -17.40
C GLY A 482 11.67 -32.04 -17.02
N THR A 483 11.17 -30.87 -16.63
CA THR A 483 11.99 -29.75 -16.15
C THR A 483 12.20 -29.84 -14.64
N GLY A 484 13.07 -29.01 -14.08
CA GLY A 484 13.31 -28.96 -12.62
C GLY A 484 12.17 -28.40 -11.78
N SER A 485 11.03 -28.05 -12.39
CA SER A 485 9.92 -27.41 -11.69
C SER A 485 9.04 -28.40 -10.92
N VAL A 486 8.54 -27.97 -9.76
CA VAL A 486 7.41 -28.60 -9.05
C VAL A 486 6.51 -27.50 -8.52
N VAL A 487 5.18 -27.68 -8.58
CA VAL A 487 4.23 -26.67 -8.10
C VAL A 487 3.35 -27.13 -6.94
N ASP A 488 3.08 -26.19 -6.03
CA ASP A 488 2.19 -26.37 -4.88
C ASP A 488 1.32 -25.12 -4.65
N PRO A 489 0.13 -25.25 -4.05
CA PRO A 489 -0.59 -24.10 -3.53
C PRO A 489 0.12 -23.55 -2.28
N ASN A 490 0.11 -22.23 -2.11
CA ASN A 490 0.67 -21.59 -0.94
C ASN A 490 -0.31 -20.59 -0.32
N ARG A 491 -0.61 -20.74 0.97
CA ARG A 491 -1.53 -19.89 1.74
C ARG A 491 -0.79 -18.94 2.70
N GLY A 492 0.54 -18.87 2.60
CA GLY A 492 1.39 -18.06 3.49
C GLY A 492 1.91 -16.79 2.82
N VAL A 493 2.67 -16.95 1.73
CA VAL A 493 3.21 -15.82 0.94
C VAL A 493 2.25 -15.48 -0.20
N VAL A 494 1.26 -14.63 0.05
CA VAL A 494 0.16 -14.33 -0.88
C VAL A 494 0.18 -12.84 -1.23
N HIS A 495 -0.07 -12.48 -2.49
CA HIS A 495 -0.14 -11.08 -2.93
C HIS A 495 -1.55 -10.53 -2.74
N SER A 496 -2.55 -11.24 -3.27
CA SER A 496 -3.95 -10.93 -3.07
C SER A 496 -4.79 -12.20 -2.90
N GLY A 497 -6.04 -12.09 -2.47
CA GLY A 497 -6.86 -13.28 -2.21
C GLY A 497 -6.39 -14.09 -0.97
N SER A 498 -6.37 -15.41 -1.11
CA SER A 498 -6.13 -16.39 -0.05
C SER A 498 -4.99 -17.37 -0.35
N GLN A 499 -4.53 -17.45 -1.60
CA GLN A 499 -3.41 -18.33 -1.98
C GLN A 499 -2.63 -17.82 -3.21
N SER A 500 -1.42 -18.32 -3.37
CA SER A 500 -0.56 -18.08 -4.53
C SER A 500 0.04 -19.39 -5.06
N LEU A 501 0.59 -19.35 -6.27
CA LEU A 501 1.32 -20.46 -6.87
C LEU A 501 2.75 -20.50 -6.33
N LYS A 502 3.12 -21.58 -5.64
CA LYS A 502 4.50 -21.85 -5.25
C LYS A 502 5.18 -22.68 -6.34
N ILE A 503 6.31 -22.21 -6.83
CA ILE A 503 7.14 -22.92 -7.80
C ILE A 503 8.47 -23.25 -7.13
N TYR A 504 8.74 -24.52 -6.93
CA TYR A 504 10.10 -25.00 -6.68
C TYR A 504 10.81 -25.08 -8.01
N TYR A 505 12.03 -24.56 -8.07
CA TYR A 505 12.89 -24.67 -9.24
C TYR A 505 14.21 -25.32 -8.85
N ASP A 506 14.74 -26.15 -9.74
CA ASP A 506 16.04 -26.76 -9.60
C ASP A 506 16.69 -26.92 -10.97
N ASN A 507 17.72 -26.14 -11.23
CA ASN A 507 18.37 -26.10 -12.53
C ASN A 507 19.68 -26.90 -12.54
N ASP A 508 19.91 -27.79 -11.56
CA ASP A 508 21.12 -28.61 -11.44
C ASP A 508 21.07 -29.95 -12.18
N GLY A 509 19.97 -30.22 -12.90
CA GLY A 509 19.71 -31.47 -13.59
C GLY A 509 18.89 -32.47 -12.76
N THR A 510 18.40 -32.05 -11.60
CA THR A 510 17.42 -32.77 -10.78
C THR A 510 16.19 -31.93 -10.44
N ASN A 511 15.25 -32.48 -9.67
CA ASN A 511 14.16 -31.73 -9.04
C ASN A 511 14.13 -32.01 -7.53
N MET A 512 13.20 -31.38 -6.80
CA MET A 512 13.08 -31.56 -5.36
C MET A 512 12.81 -33.00 -4.88
N PHE A 513 12.45 -33.92 -5.80
CA PHE A 513 12.28 -35.35 -5.52
C PHE A 513 13.50 -36.20 -5.92
N GLY A 514 14.58 -35.58 -6.41
CA GLY A 514 15.80 -36.24 -6.89
C GLY A 514 15.64 -36.96 -8.23
N GLN A 515 14.64 -36.60 -9.04
CA GLN A 515 14.45 -37.16 -10.37
C GLN A 515 15.35 -36.44 -11.38
N ASN A 516 15.85 -37.13 -12.40
CA ASN A 516 16.63 -36.48 -13.47
C ASN A 516 15.74 -35.56 -14.31
N THR A 517 16.17 -34.32 -14.51
CA THR A 517 15.44 -33.27 -15.22
C THR A 517 16.35 -32.48 -16.15
N ALA A 518 15.78 -31.53 -16.87
CA ALA A 518 16.55 -30.53 -17.59
C ALA A 518 17.21 -29.51 -16.65
N PHE A 519 18.31 -28.90 -17.08
CA PHE A 519 18.98 -27.78 -16.40
C PHE A 519 18.23 -26.43 -16.54
N TYR A 520 16.90 -26.49 -16.48
CA TYR A 520 15.99 -25.35 -16.41
C TYR A 520 14.67 -25.84 -15.79
N SER A 521 13.93 -24.92 -15.19
CA SER A 521 12.64 -25.19 -14.55
C SER A 521 11.56 -24.41 -15.27
N GLU A 522 10.47 -25.06 -15.65
CA GLU A 522 9.36 -24.41 -16.36
C GLU A 522 8.04 -25.03 -15.92
N VAL A 523 7.08 -24.22 -15.53
CA VAL A 523 5.69 -24.63 -15.34
C VAL A 523 4.88 -24.12 -16.53
N THR A 524 3.92 -24.91 -17.03
CA THR A 524 3.13 -24.57 -18.23
C THR A 524 1.64 -24.81 -18.01
N VAL A 525 0.80 -23.93 -18.53
CA VAL A 525 -0.66 -24.07 -18.55
C VAL A 525 -1.19 -24.01 -19.99
N ASP A 526 -2.22 -24.82 -20.28
CA ASP A 526 -3.04 -24.68 -21.50
C ASP A 526 -4.12 -23.64 -21.23
N LEU A 527 -4.22 -22.59 -22.04
CA LEU A 527 -5.20 -21.51 -21.79
C LEU A 527 -6.66 -21.96 -21.98
N ALA A 528 -6.92 -23.12 -22.59
CA ALA A 528 -8.25 -23.72 -22.59
C ALA A 528 -8.72 -24.17 -21.18
N HIS A 529 -7.79 -24.27 -20.23
CA HIS A 529 -8.04 -24.65 -18.85
C HIS A 529 -8.27 -23.45 -17.91
N LEU A 530 -8.04 -22.23 -18.40
CA LEU A 530 -8.28 -21.01 -17.62
C LEU A 530 -9.60 -20.35 -18.02
N ALA A 531 -10.20 -19.61 -17.09
CA ALA A 531 -11.57 -19.09 -17.22
C ALA A 531 -11.79 -18.22 -18.46
N ILE A 532 -10.77 -17.50 -18.93
CA ILE A 532 -10.92 -16.56 -20.04
C ILE A 532 -10.71 -17.21 -21.43
N GLY A 533 -10.07 -18.39 -21.49
CA GLY A 533 -9.81 -19.13 -22.72
C GLY A 533 -8.66 -18.58 -23.58
N ARG A 534 -8.68 -18.94 -24.87
CA ARG A 534 -7.56 -18.75 -25.82
C ARG A 534 -7.62 -17.46 -26.66
N ASP A 535 -8.78 -16.79 -26.71
CA ASP A 535 -8.95 -15.57 -27.50
C ASP A 535 -8.92 -14.34 -26.58
N TRP A 536 -7.75 -13.70 -26.52
CA TRP A 536 -7.54 -12.49 -25.72
C TRP A 536 -8.00 -11.23 -26.47
N THR A 537 -8.30 -11.31 -27.78
CA THR A 537 -8.76 -10.15 -28.57
C THR A 537 -10.20 -9.74 -28.29
N ARG A 538 -10.92 -10.51 -27.46
CA ARG A 538 -12.25 -10.15 -26.95
C ARG A 538 -12.24 -8.86 -26.14
N TRP A 539 -11.08 -8.50 -25.61
CA TRP A 539 -10.82 -7.25 -24.94
C TRP A 539 -9.68 -6.53 -25.65
N PRO A 540 -9.64 -5.18 -25.63
CA PRO A 540 -8.56 -4.42 -26.25
C PRO A 540 -7.29 -4.41 -25.37
N VAL A 541 -6.93 -5.57 -24.80
CA VAL A 541 -5.75 -5.73 -23.93
C VAL A 541 -4.46 -5.61 -24.73
N LYS A 542 -3.43 -5.08 -24.07
CA LYS A 542 -2.13 -4.80 -24.66
C LYS A 542 -0.95 -5.18 -23.77
N ALA A 543 -1.18 -5.34 -22.47
CA ALA A 543 -0.18 -5.78 -21.51
C ALA A 543 -0.64 -7.05 -20.76
N LEU A 544 0.34 -7.89 -20.40
CA LEU A 544 0.23 -8.96 -19.42
C LEU A 544 1.04 -8.55 -18.19
N SER A 545 0.49 -8.70 -17.01
CA SER A 545 1.21 -8.56 -15.74
C SER A 545 1.13 -9.85 -14.94
N LEU A 546 2.17 -10.12 -14.17
CA LEU A 546 2.16 -11.11 -13.09
C LEU A 546 2.97 -10.60 -11.91
N TRP A 547 2.56 -10.97 -10.70
CA TRP A 547 3.32 -10.69 -9.50
C TRP A 547 4.16 -11.90 -9.14
N PHE A 548 5.43 -11.67 -8.79
CA PHE A 548 6.31 -12.72 -8.28
C PHE A 548 7.03 -12.30 -7.00
N TYR A 549 7.37 -13.27 -6.17
CA TYR A 549 8.07 -13.08 -4.90
C TYR A 549 9.29 -14.00 -4.83
N GLY A 550 10.46 -13.41 -4.59
CA GLY A 550 11.72 -14.13 -4.42
C GLY A 550 11.91 -14.68 -3.00
N ASN A 551 12.83 -15.63 -2.82
CA ASN A 551 13.15 -16.18 -1.51
C ASN A 551 14.64 -16.01 -1.23
N ALA A 552 14.99 -15.45 -0.07
CA ALA A 552 16.38 -15.21 0.31
C ALA A 552 17.24 -16.50 0.38
N ALA A 553 16.61 -17.67 0.47
CA ALA A 553 17.28 -18.97 0.43
C ALA A 553 17.62 -19.45 -1.00
N ASN A 554 17.18 -18.74 -2.04
CA ASN A 554 17.41 -19.12 -3.43
C ASN A 554 18.90 -19.05 -3.77
N THR A 555 19.43 -20.09 -4.40
CA THR A 555 20.74 -20.06 -5.04
C THR A 555 20.55 -19.62 -6.49
N LEU A 556 21.40 -18.69 -6.93
CA LEU A 556 21.39 -18.15 -8.29
C LEU A 556 22.76 -18.30 -8.90
N GLU A 557 22.79 -18.85 -10.11
CA GLU A 557 23.94 -18.89 -11.01
C GLU A 557 23.70 -17.93 -12.20
N GLN A 558 24.74 -17.66 -12.99
CA GLN A 558 24.65 -16.74 -14.13
C GLN A 558 23.59 -17.18 -15.18
N SER A 559 23.25 -18.46 -15.22
CA SER A 559 22.25 -19.05 -16.12
C SER A 559 20.81 -18.85 -15.63
N ASP A 560 20.58 -18.47 -14.37
CA ASP A 560 19.26 -18.37 -13.75
C ASP A 560 18.60 -17.01 -14.01
N GLY A 561 17.88 -16.93 -15.13
CA GLY A 561 17.00 -15.80 -15.44
C GLY A 561 15.54 -16.23 -15.44
N LEU A 562 14.68 -15.48 -14.76
CA LEU A 562 13.23 -15.62 -14.85
C LEU A 562 12.77 -15.28 -16.26
N TYR A 563 11.82 -16.04 -16.78
CA TYR A 563 11.19 -15.78 -18.07
C TYR A 563 9.74 -16.27 -18.09
N ILE A 564 8.97 -15.77 -19.06
CA ILE A 564 7.73 -16.40 -19.47
C ILE A 564 7.81 -16.86 -20.93
N LYS A 565 6.90 -17.74 -21.34
CA LYS A 565 6.63 -18.02 -22.75
C LYS A 565 5.15 -17.91 -23.04
N ILE A 566 4.81 -17.22 -24.12
CA ILE A 566 3.44 -17.19 -24.68
C ILE A 566 3.50 -17.86 -26.05
N ASN A 567 2.76 -18.96 -26.24
CA ASN A 567 2.86 -19.79 -27.45
C ASN A 567 4.31 -20.15 -27.83
N GLY A 568 5.16 -20.38 -26.83
CA GLY A 568 6.58 -20.69 -27.02
C GLY A 568 7.50 -19.49 -27.27
N VAL A 569 6.97 -18.28 -27.49
CA VAL A 569 7.77 -17.05 -27.59
C VAL A 569 8.26 -16.66 -26.21
N LYS A 570 9.59 -16.73 -25.99
CA LYS A 570 10.23 -16.43 -24.70
C LYS A 570 10.37 -14.92 -24.49
N VAL A 571 9.98 -14.46 -23.30
CA VAL A 571 10.22 -13.11 -22.79
C VAL A 571 11.02 -13.24 -21.51
N ALA A 572 12.22 -12.68 -21.47
CA ALA A 572 13.04 -12.67 -20.27
C ALA A 572 12.59 -11.55 -19.34
N TYR A 573 12.65 -11.78 -18.03
CA TYR A 573 12.51 -10.72 -17.04
C TYR A 573 13.64 -9.72 -17.21
N ASP A 574 13.31 -8.44 -17.30
CA ASP A 574 14.21 -7.33 -17.55
C ASP A 574 14.69 -6.62 -16.28
N GLY A 575 14.14 -7.00 -15.12
CA GLY A 575 14.60 -6.51 -13.82
C GLY A 575 15.87 -7.21 -13.30
N PRO A 576 16.46 -6.68 -12.21
CA PRO A 576 17.61 -7.29 -11.55
C PRO A 576 17.39 -8.76 -11.15
N ALA A 577 18.37 -9.62 -11.42
CA ALA A 577 18.32 -11.04 -11.03
C ALA A 577 18.19 -11.24 -9.52
N VAL A 578 18.67 -10.28 -8.71
CA VAL A 578 18.55 -10.31 -7.25
C VAL A 578 17.09 -10.29 -6.76
N HIS A 579 16.13 -9.88 -7.60
CA HIS A 579 14.71 -9.94 -7.27
C HIS A 579 14.23 -11.38 -7.01
N LEU A 580 14.90 -12.39 -7.55
CA LEU A 580 14.63 -13.79 -7.23
C LEU A 580 15.05 -14.17 -5.80
N GLN A 581 15.87 -13.38 -5.13
CA GLN A 581 16.29 -13.56 -3.74
C GLN A 581 15.60 -12.57 -2.77
N GLU A 582 14.86 -11.60 -3.28
CA GLU A 582 14.21 -10.57 -2.46
C GLU A 582 12.87 -11.06 -1.94
N ALA A 583 12.73 -11.01 -0.61
CA ALA A 583 11.52 -11.39 0.11
C ALA A 583 10.44 -10.29 0.03
N LYS A 584 10.11 -9.84 -1.20
CA LYS A 584 9.07 -8.87 -1.50
C LYS A 584 8.40 -9.19 -2.84
N TRP A 585 7.19 -8.68 -3.01
CA TRP A 585 6.45 -8.83 -4.26
C TRP A 585 6.95 -7.84 -5.31
N HIS A 586 7.15 -8.34 -6.52
CA HIS A 586 7.56 -7.60 -7.71
C HIS A 586 6.51 -7.78 -8.79
N GLU A 587 6.00 -6.68 -9.33
CA GLU A 587 5.17 -6.74 -10.52
C GLU A 587 6.07 -6.83 -11.76
N TRP A 588 5.77 -7.76 -12.65
CA TRP A 588 6.40 -7.85 -13.95
C TRP A 588 5.38 -7.62 -15.06
N ASN A 589 5.58 -6.53 -15.80
CA ASN A 589 4.73 -6.12 -16.91
C ASN A 589 5.37 -6.46 -18.26
N ILE A 590 4.59 -7.04 -19.16
CA ILE A 590 5.01 -7.51 -20.47
C ILE A 590 4.11 -6.90 -21.55
N ASP A 591 4.73 -6.17 -22.48
CA ASP A 591 4.08 -5.59 -23.67
C ASP A 591 3.78 -6.72 -24.68
N LEU A 592 2.50 -7.06 -24.83
CA LEU A 592 2.06 -8.14 -25.74
C LEU A 592 2.23 -7.75 -27.22
N THR A 593 2.27 -6.46 -27.54
CA THR A 593 2.37 -5.99 -28.94
C THR A 593 3.75 -6.21 -29.54
N ARG A 594 4.78 -6.31 -28.70
CA ARG A 594 6.16 -6.59 -29.13
C ARG A 594 6.47 -8.06 -29.36
N LEU A 595 5.58 -8.96 -28.92
CA LEU A 595 5.86 -10.40 -28.95
C LEU A 595 5.61 -11.04 -30.31
N GLY A 596 4.83 -10.41 -31.18
CA GLY A 596 4.42 -11.00 -32.47
C GLY A 596 3.56 -12.25 -32.33
N VAL A 597 2.92 -12.46 -31.18
CA VAL A 597 2.03 -13.60 -30.90
C VAL A 597 0.62 -13.29 -31.39
N ASP A 598 -0.06 -14.26 -32.01
CA ASP A 598 -1.48 -14.13 -32.36
C ASP A 598 -2.35 -14.28 -31.11
N LEU A 599 -2.81 -13.13 -30.59
CA LEU A 599 -3.66 -13.05 -29.40
C LEU A 599 -5.07 -13.63 -29.61
N ARG A 600 -5.47 -13.96 -30.85
CA ARG A 600 -6.74 -14.67 -31.11
C ARG A 600 -6.67 -16.15 -30.72
N SER A 601 -5.46 -16.70 -30.59
CA SER A 601 -5.23 -18.11 -30.33
C SER A 601 -4.00 -18.33 -29.44
N VAL A 602 -4.08 -17.86 -28.20
CA VAL A 602 -3.09 -18.16 -27.15
C VAL A 602 -3.36 -19.57 -26.62
N LEU A 603 -2.49 -20.51 -26.94
CA LEU A 603 -2.58 -21.93 -26.58
C LEU A 603 -1.95 -22.22 -25.23
N SER A 604 -0.77 -21.63 -24.96
CA SER A 604 -0.01 -21.92 -23.74
C SER A 604 0.67 -20.69 -23.14
N LEU A 605 0.72 -20.65 -21.81
CA LEU A 605 1.56 -19.76 -21.01
C LEU A 605 2.52 -20.62 -20.19
N ALA A 606 3.79 -20.23 -20.13
CA ALA A 606 4.77 -20.86 -19.25
C ALA A 606 5.51 -19.81 -18.41
N ILE A 607 5.90 -20.20 -17.20
CA ILE A 607 6.76 -19.42 -16.30
C ILE A 607 7.97 -20.30 -16.01
N GLY A 608 9.19 -19.78 -16.18
CA GLY A 608 10.38 -20.59 -15.98
C GLY A 608 11.60 -19.80 -15.55
N ILE A 609 12.59 -20.54 -15.07
CA ILE A 609 13.89 -20.02 -14.64
C ILE A 609 14.95 -20.81 -15.40
N GLY A 610 15.88 -20.08 -16.04
CA GLY A 610 16.98 -20.66 -16.80
C GLY A 610 16.91 -20.39 -18.31
N ASN A 611 17.59 -21.24 -19.08
CA ASN A 611 17.60 -21.12 -20.54
C ASN A 611 17.31 -22.44 -21.27
N PRO A 612 16.06 -22.69 -21.67
CA PRO A 612 15.71 -23.92 -22.39
C PRO A 612 16.37 -24.05 -23.78
N ALA A 613 16.79 -22.94 -24.40
CA ALA A 613 17.47 -22.97 -25.70
C ALA A 613 18.95 -23.37 -25.59
N SER A 614 19.55 -23.20 -24.41
CA SER A 614 20.93 -23.58 -24.12
C SER A 614 21.05 -23.98 -22.64
N PRO A 615 20.52 -25.16 -22.25
CA PRO A 615 20.45 -25.56 -20.85
C PRO A 615 21.84 -25.79 -20.27
N THR A 616 22.11 -25.16 -19.13
CA THR A 616 23.37 -25.27 -18.38
C THR A 616 23.02 -25.33 -16.90
N SER A 617 23.78 -26.09 -16.11
CA SER A 617 23.59 -26.16 -14.66
C SER A 617 23.39 -24.76 -14.05
N GLY A 618 22.40 -24.64 -13.19
CA GLY A 618 22.05 -23.44 -12.46
C GLY A 618 21.78 -23.75 -10.99
N GLY A 619 21.20 -22.78 -10.30
CA GLY A 619 20.79 -22.87 -8.90
C GLY A 619 19.38 -23.46 -8.71
N SER A 620 18.93 -23.40 -7.47
CA SER A 620 17.66 -23.98 -7.02
C SER A 620 17.03 -23.12 -5.93
N GLY A 621 15.71 -23.26 -5.76
CA GLY A 621 14.97 -22.43 -4.82
C GLY A 621 13.46 -22.46 -4.99
N ILE A 622 12.82 -21.43 -4.46
CA ILE A 622 11.37 -21.23 -4.48
C ILE A 622 11.08 -19.81 -4.96
N ILE A 623 10.13 -19.69 -5.88
CA ILE A 623 9.43 -18.42 -6.13
C ILE A 623 7.94 -18.61 -5.88
N TYR A 624 7.25 -17.51 -5.59
CA TYR A 624 5.79 -17.47 -5.56
C TYR A 624 5.30 -16.59 -6.70
N VAL A 625 4.20 -16.96 -7.33
CA VAL A 625 3.54 -16.21 -8.39
C VAL A 625 2.07 -16.04 -8.05
N ASP A 626 1.56 -14.84 -8.30
CA ASP A 626 0.19 -14.47 -8.02
C ASP A 626 -0.32 -13.44 -9.03
N ASP A 627 -1.63 -13.21 -9.07
CA ASP A 627 -2.29 -12.14 -9.83
C ASP A 627 -1.82 -12.01 -11.29
N ILE A 628 -2.01 -13.06 -12.08
CA ILE A 628 -1.73 -13.03 -13.52
C ILE A 628 -2.90 -12.36 -14.24
N ARG A 629 -2.66 -11.19 -14.83
CA ARG A 629 -3.72 -10.30 -15.33
C ARG A 629 -3.38 -9.71 -16.69
N LEU A 630 -4.39 -9.55 -17.53
CA LEU A 630 -4.29 -8.80 -18.78
C LEU A 630 -4.86 -7.40 -18.57
N TYR A 631 -4.17 -6.39 -19.09
CA TYR A 631 -4.55 -5.00 -18.95
C TYR A 631 -4.85 -4.37 -20.30
N LEU A 632 -5.77 -3.41 -20.28
CA LEU A 632 -5.81 -2.33 -21.27
C LEU A 632 -4.44 -1.64 -21.38
N PRO A 633 -4.19 -0.80 -22.42
CA PRO A 633 -3.05 0.12 -22.38
C PRO A 633 -2.96 0.79 -21.00
N ARG A 634 -1.84 0.61 -20.31
CA ARG A 634 -1.57 1.17 -18.98
C ARG A 634 -0.23 1.87 -19.00
N CYS A 635 -0.15 3.07 -18.45
CA CYS A 635 1.14 3.74 -18.38
C CYS A 635 2.08 3.01 -17.42
N MET A 636 3.25 2.65 -17.91
CA MET A 636 4.35 2.10 -17.13
C MET A 636 5.59 2.97 -17.37
N PRO A 637 5.70 4.14 -16.72
CA PRO A 637 6.77 5.10 -16.98
C PRO A 637 8.17 4.55 -16.67
N GLN A 638 8.22 3.44 -15.92
CA GLN A 638 9.43 2.68 -15.60
C GLN A 638 9.95 1.82 -16.78
N ILE A 639 9.13 1.55 -17.80
CA ILE A 639 9.46 0.63 -18.91
C ILE A 639 9.62 1.40 -20.23
N VAL A 640 8.58 2.11 -20.69
CA VAL A 640 8.62 2.98 -21.89
C VAL A 640 7.58 4.09 -21.74
N LYS A 641 7.99 5.35 -21.97
CA LYS A 641 7.08 6.50 -22.02
C LYS A 641 6.45 6.64 -23.41
N PRO A 642 5.14 6.98 -23.53
CA PRO A 642 4.54 7.32 -24.81
C PRO A 642 5.33 8.44 -25.50
N VAL A 643 5.54 8.33 -26.81
CA VAL A 643 6.31 9.34 -27.58
C VAL A 643 5.62 10.71 -27.58
N GLY A 644 4.30 10.73 -27.33
CA GLY A 644 3.48 11.93 -27.26
C GLY A 644 3.32 12.54 -25.87
N ASP A 645 3.74 11.85 -24.81
CA ASP A 645 3.64 12.32 -23.42
C ASP A 645 4.82 13.26 -23.13
N LEU A 646 4.56 14.57 -23.18
CA LEU A 646 5.53 15.66 -23.13
C LEU A 646 5.70 16.24 -21.72
N ASP A 647 4.72 16.11 -20.85
CA ASP A 647 4.79 16.52 -19.44
C ASP A 647 5.18 15.37 -18.47
N SER A 648 5.32 14.14 -18.99
CA SER A 648 5.61 12.93 -18.22
C SER A 648 4.55 12.62 -17.18
N ASP A 649 3.30 12.85 -17.55
CA ASP A 649 2.15 12.66 -16.70
C ASP A 649 1.40 11.36 -16.98
N CYS A 650 1.87 10.61 -17.97
CA CYS A 650 1.35 9.32 -18.41
C CYS A 650 0.06 9.37 -19.23
N ASP A 651 -0.46 10.56 -19.55
CA ASP A 651 -1.50 10.79 -20.55
C ASP A 651 -0.89 11.42 -21.81
N VAL A 652 -1.62 11.37 -22.93
CA VAL A 652 -1.28 12.07 -24.17
C VAL A 652 -2.47 12.95 -24.45
N ASP A 653 -2.47 14.14 -23.87
CA ASP A 653 -3.67 14.96 -23.74
C ASP A 653 -3.52 16.44 -24.20
N MET A 654 -4.48 17.28 -23.83
CA MET A 654 -4.46 18.68 -24.23
C MET A 654 -3.33 19.49 -23.57
N GLU A 655 -2.80 19.05 -22.42
CA GLU A 655 -1.67 19.67 -21.74
C GLU A 655 -0.37 19.41 -22.51
N ASP A 656 -0.17 18.20 -23.00
CA ASP A 656 0.93 17.87 -23.91
C ASP A 656 0.84 18.62 -25.24
N LEU A 657 -0.37 18.69 -25.83
CA LEU A 657 -0.58 19.45 -27.06
C LEU A 657 -0.27 20.94 -26.85
N ALA A 658 -0.54 21.48 -25.66
CA ALA A 658 -0.18 22.84 -25.30
C ALA A 658 1.36 23.01 -25.20
N LEU A 659 2.08 22.04 -24.64
CA LEU A 659 3.55 22.02 -24.64
C LEU A 659 4.11 21.93 -26.06
N LEU A 660 3.52 21.08 -26.91
CA LEU A 660 3.86 20.96 -28.32
C LEU A 660 3.67 22.30 -29.06
N ALA A 661 2.56 22.98 -28.81
CA ALA A 661 2.24 24.28 -29.42
C ALA A 661 3.19 25.39 -28.98
N GLN A 662 3.65 25.39 -27.73
CA GLN A 662 4.49 26.46 -27.18
C GLN A 662 5.92 26.45 -27.76
N GLY A 663 6.53 25.26 -27.93
CA GLY A 663 7.91 25.12 -28.38
C GLY A 663 8.08 24.92 -29.89
N TRP A 664 7.25 24.07 -30.49
CA TRP A 664 7.48 23.58 -31.86
C TRP A 664 7.24 24.65 -32.93
N LEU A 665 6.23 25.52 -32.76
CA LEU A 665 5.94 26.62 -33.69
C LEU A 665 7.07 27.66 -33.77
N GLN A 666 7.94 27.74 -32.75
CA GLN A 666 9.01 28.73 -32.72
C GLN A 666 10.35 28.18 -33.24
N ARG A 667 10.60 26.89 -33.05
CA ARG A 667 11.95 26.33 -33.18
C ARG A 667 12.06 25.04 -33.96
N ASP A 668 10.96 24.44 -34.43
CA ASP A 668 10.89 23.13 -35.13
C ASP A 668 11.27 21.89 -34.30
N TYR A 669 11.60 22.08 -33.02
CA TYR A 669 11.82 21.06 -31.99
C TYR A 669 11.26 21.52 -30.64
N ILE A 670 11.16 20.59 -29.68
CA ILE A 670 10.83 20.89 -28.28
C ILE A 670 12.04 20.49 -27.44
N ASP A 671 12.56 21.44 -26.67
CA ASP A 671 13.52 21.18 -25.60
C ASP A 671 12.76 21.16 -24.28
N ARG A 672 12.67 19.99 -23.63
CA ARG A 672 12.26 19.94 -22.22
C ARG A 672 13.46 20.30 -21.36
N GLY A 673 13.53 21.57 -20.98
CA GLY A 673 14.51 22.07 -20.03
C GLY A 673 15.90 22.31 -20.62
N SER A 674 16.49 23.45 -20.23
CA SER A 674 17.85 23.78 -20.60
C SER A 674 18.84 22.96 -19.76
N ASP A 675 20.02 22.74 -20.31
CA ASP A 675 21.17 22.40 -19.49
C ASP A 675 21.52 23.58 -18.56
N GLY A 676 22.13 23.28 -17.42
CA GLY A 676 22.69 24.29 -16.54
C GLY A 676 24.03 24.78 -17.07
N ILE A 677 24.26 26.09 -17.08
CA ILE A 677 25.51 26.68 -17.57
C ILE A 677 26.42 26.99 -16.38
N LEU A 678 27.60 26.37 -16.34
CA LEU A 678 28.62 26.65 -15.34
C LEU A 678 29.27 28.02 -15.63
N ARG A 679 29.23 28.93 -14.67
CA ARG A 679 29.78 30.31 -14.78
C ARG A 679 31.07 30.47 -13.98
N ASN A 680 32.04 31.17 -14.58
CA ASN A 680 33.34 31.53 -13.99
C ASN A 680 34.25 30.35 -13.56
N PHE A 681 34.09 29.18 -14.17
CA PHE A 681 34.96 28.04 -13.91
C PHE A 681 36.34 28.21 -14.58
N ALA A 682 37.41 28.21 -13.78
CA ALA A 682 38.79 28.38 -14.25
C ALA A 682 39.33 27.22 -15.13
N SER A 683 38.65 26.06 -15.14
CA SER A 683 39.04 24.85 -15.87
C SER A 683 37.80 24.05 -16.23
N GLN A 684 37.83 23.34 -17.37
CA GLN A 684 36.71 22.50 -17.84
C GLN A 684 36.77 21.07 -17.30
N THR A 685 37.63 20.73 -16.33
CA THR A 685 37.86 19.34 -15.91
C THR A 685 38.02 19.13 -14.40
N THR A 686 38.52 20.11 -13.65
CA THR A 686 38.94 19.90 -12.26
C THR A 686 37.80 19.97 -11.24
N GLN A 687 36.65 20.48 -11.63
CA GLN A 687 35.46 20.67 -10.79
C GLN A 687 34.47 19.51 -10.87
N TRP A 688 34.62 18.68 -11.92
CA TRP A 688 33.94 17.40 -12.04
C TRP A 688 34.73 16.35 -11.27
N ILE A 689 34.37 16.14 -10.01
CA ILE A 689 35.15 15.30 -9.10
C ILE A 689 34.62 13.87 -9.06
N GLN A 690 35.50 12.92 -8.78
CA GLN A 690 35.11 11.58 -8.36
C GLN A 690 35.14 11.54 -6.82
N ASP A 691 33.97 11.51 -6.22
CA ASP A 691 33.76 11.32 -4.79
C ASP A 691 33.70 9.82 -4.45
N PRO A 692 34.36 9.38 -3.36
CA PRO A 692 34.38 7.98 -2.96
C PRO A 692 33.03 7.45 -2.44
N ASP A 693 32.16 8.33 -1.92
CA ASP A 693 30.93 7.92 -1.25
C ASP A 693 29.69 8.01 -2.17
N ARG A 694 29.69 8.96 -3.11
CA ARG A 694 28.54 9.26 -3.99
C ARG A 694 28.77 9.01 -5.48
N GLY A 695 30.00 8.75 -5.90
CA GLY A 695 30.32 8.67 -7.31
C GLY A 695 30.78 10.03 -7.84
N ARG A 696 30.32 10.45 -9.01
CA ARG A 696 30.72 11.75 -9.57
C ARG A 696 29.91 12.89 -8.98
N GLY A 697 30.44 14.11 -9.02
CA GLY A 697 29.73 15.30 -8.58
C GLY A 697 30.39 16.60 -9.01
N LEU A 698 29.68 17.70 -8.85
CA LEU A 698 30.12 19.05 -9.18
C LEU A 698 30.63 19.77 -7.94
N GLN A 699 31.89 20.20 -7.94
CA GLN A 699 32.49 20.97 -6.86
C GLN A 699 32.49 22.47 -7.18
N LEU A 700 31.92 23.26 -6.26
CA LEU A 700 32.01 24.72 -6.23
C LEU A 700 33.04 25.17 -5.18
N ASP A 701 33.81 26.21 -5.50
CA ASP A 701 34.96 26.69 -4.72
C ASP A 701 34.60 27.79 -3.70
N GLY A 702 33.40 28.38 -3.84
CA GLY A 702 32.88 29.40 -2.94
C GLY A 702 33.43 30.81 -3.16
N VAL A 703 34.07 31.07 -4.30
CA VAL A 703 34.61 32.37 -4.69
C VAL A 703 33.72 33.05 -5.71
N ASP A 704 33.57 32.47 -6.91
CA ASP A 704 32.83 33.09 -8.01
C ASP A 704 32.08 32.10 -8.94
N ASP A 705 32.01 30.81 -8.58
CA ASP A 705 31.42 29.76 -9.39
C ASP A 705 29.94 29.44 -9.04
N TRP A 706 29.14 29.18 -10.08
CA TRP A 706 27.74 28.75 -9.94
C TRP A 706 27.20 28.05 -11.18
N VAL A 707 26.03 27.41 -11.04
CA VAL A 707 25.25 26.87 -12.17
C VAL A 707 24.05 27.78 -12.44
N ASP A 708 24.04 28.36 -13.64
CA ASP A 708 23.01 29.26 -14.15
C ASP A 708 21.90 28.42 -14.82
N LEU A 709 20.66 28.57 -14.36
CA LEU A 709 19.52 27.82 -14.87
C LEU A 709 18.63 28.73 -15.74
N ASP A 710 18.01 28.19 -16.79
CA ASP A 710 17.14 29.00 -17.67
C ASP A 710 15.84 29.40 -16.95
N ASP A 711 15.75 30.69 -16.65
CA ASP A 711 14.61 31.34 -16.00
C ASP A 711 13.26 31.02 -16.66
N ALA A 712 13.24 30.79 -17.97
CA ALA A 712 12.01 30.49 -18.71
C ALA A 712 11.33 29.20 -18.22
N MET A 713 12.09 28.27 -17.63
CA MET A 713 11.58 27.00 -17.10
C MET A 713 10.81 27.15 -15.79
N PHE A 714 11.00 28.27 -15.09
CA PHE A 714 10.64 28.43 -13.70
C PHE A 714 9.46 29.40 -13.50
N GLY A 715 8.72 29.67 -14.57
CA GLY A 715 7.41 30.31 -14.48
C GLY A 715 6.40 29.47 -13.71
N ASN A 716 5.38 30.11 -13.14
CA ASN A 716 4.30 29.42 -12.42
C ASN A 716 4.77 28.41 -11.33
N PHE A 717 5.82 28.75 -10.59
CA PHE A 717 6.51 27.88 -9.62
C PHE A 717 5.77 27.69 -8.28
N HIS A 718 4.69 26.91 -8.31
CA HIS A 718 3.91 26.44 -7.16
C HIS A 718 3.60 24.94 -7.30
N ASP A 719 3.27 24.25 -6.22
CA ASP A 719 3.14 22.78 -6.19
C ASP A 719 4.36 22.05 -6.81
N ARG A 720 5.54 22.20 -6.20
CA ARG A 720 6.84 21.73 -6.72
C ARG A 720 7.67 21.10 -5.62
N THR A 721 8.67 20.30 -5.98
CA THR A 721 9.68 19.82 -5.03
C THR A 721 11.07 20.11 -5.54
N ILE A 722 11.89 20.78 -4.73
CA ILE A 722 13.33 20.96 -4.98
C ILE A 722 14.07 19.95 -4.11
N ALA A 723 14.97 19.15 -4.67
CA ALA A 723 15.74 18.15 -3.94
C ALA A 723 17.20 18.13 -4.40
N VAL A 724 18.13 17.90 -3.49
CA VAL A 724 19.57 17.89 -3.80
C VAL A 724 20.35 17.08 -2.77
N TRP A 725 21.35 16.33 -3.24
CA TRP A 725 22.44 15.88 -2.38
C TRP A 725 23.56 16.91 -2.40
N VAL A 726 23.98 17.35 -1.21
CA VAL A 726 25.06 18.34 -1.09
C VAL A 726 25.98 17.99 0.07
N ARG A 727 27.27 18.23 -0.12
CA ARG A 727 28.31 18.22 0.92
C ARG A 727 28.91 19.62 1.02
N ILE A 728 28.57 20.33 2.09
CA ILE A 728 29.00 21.72 2.28
C ILE A 728 30.32 21.76 3.05
N SER A 729 31.33 22.40 2.46
CA SER A 729 32.69 22.43 3.02
C SER A 729 32.97 23.68 3.86
N GLU A 730 32.25 24.78 3.66
CA GLU A 730 32.44 26.00 4.46
C GLU A 730 31.10 26.68 4.80
N PHE A 731 31.02 27.23 6.02
CA PHE A 731 29.87 27.96 6.55
C PHE A 731 30.28 29.38 6.97
N PRO A 732 30.57 30.28 6.01
CA PRO A 732 30.95 31.65 6.31
C PRO A 732 29.74 32.48 6.78
N GLU A 733 30.01 33.56 7.53
CA GLU A 733 28.98 34.48 8.05
C GLU A 733 28.21 35.24 6.94
N THR A 734 28.64 35.12 5.69
CA THR A 734 27.94 35.63 4.50
C THR A 734 26.73 34.78 4.09
N TYR A 735 26.55 33.60 4.71
CA TYR A 735 25.43 32.68 4.50
C TYR A 735 25.18 32.35 3.01
N PRO A 736 26.13 31.72 2.32
CA PRO A 736 26.02 31.40 0.90
C PRO A 736 24.84 30.47 0.57
N TYR A 737 24.50 30.41 -0.70
CA TYR A 737 23.27 29.80 -1.21
C TYR A 737 23.55 28.42 -1.79
N VAL A 738 22.78 27.42 -1.34
CA VAL A 738 22.70 26.11 -1.99
C VAL A 738 21.87 26.21 -3.26
N PHE A 739 20.72 26.89 -3.17
CA PHE A 739 19.81 27.14 -4.28
C PHE A 739 19.15 28.50 -4.12
N SER A 740 18.94 29.20 -5.23
CA SER A 740 18.30 30.51 -5.29
C SER A 740 17.23 30.55 -6.38
N PHE A 741 16.04 31.01 -6.02
CA PHE A 741 14.94 31.34 -6.94
C PHE A 741 14.40 32.74 -6.61
N GLN A 742 14.18 33.55 -7.65
CA GLN A 742 13.54 34.87 -7.53
C GLN A 742 12.47 35.09 -8.59
N ASN A 743 11.53 35.98 -8.28
CA ASN A 743 10.51 36.45 -9.21
C ASN A 743 11.09 37.56 -10.11
N ALA A 744 10.67 37.61 -11.39
CA ALA A 744 11.04 38.66 -12.33
C ALA A 744 10.42 40.04 -12.04
N ALA A 745 9.26 40.07 -11.36
CA ALA A 745 8.59 41.30 -10.92
C ALA A 745 9.02 41.72 -9.51
N SER A 746 8.70 42.95 -9.09
CA SER A 746 9.00 43.50 -7.74
C SER A 746 8.25 42.83 -6.57
N ALA A 747 7.66 41.64 -6.78
CA ALA A 747 6.91 40.91 -5.76
C ALA A 747 7.84 40.01 -4.91
N PRO A 748 7.53 39.78 -3.63
CA PRO A 748 8.46 39.19 -2.65
C PRO A 748 8.64 37.66 -2.75
N TYR A 749 8.14 37.01 -3.81
CA TYR A 749 8.19 35.55 -3.89
C TYR A 749 9.62 35.08 -4.19
N ARG A 750 10.23 34.42 -3.21
CA ARG A 750 11.61 33.94 -3.25
C ARG A 750 11.73 32.63 -2.52
N ILE A 751 12.60 31.75 -3.01
CA ILE A 751 12.96 30.50 -2.34
C ILE A 751 14.47 30.45 -2.30
N TYR A 752 15.04 30.56 -1.11
CA TYR A 752 16.48 30.45 -0.90
C TYR A 752 16.78 29.31 0.06
N ILE A 753 17.62 28.38 -0.35
CA ILE A 753 18.23 27.40 0.56
C ILE A 753 19.62 27.94 0.88
N ARG A 754 19.87 28.35 2.13
CA ARG A 754 21.11 29.03 2.53
C ARG A 754 21.76 28.37 3.72
N THR A 755 23.07 28.48 3.83
CA THR A 755 23.78 28.07 5.03
C THR A 755 23.42 28.97 6.22
N ARG A 756 23.55 28.44 7.43
CA ARG A 756 23.27 29.11 8.69
C ARG A 756 24.19 28.59 9.78
N GLY A 757 24.69 29.51 10.61
CA GLY A 757 25.60 29.16 11.70
C GLY A 757 26.86 28.47 11.18
N THR A 758 27.26 27.38 11.82
CA THR A 758 28.51 26.67 11.52
C THR A 758 28.33 25.31 10.84
N ASP A 759 27.10 24.79 10.77
CA ASP A 759 26.83 23.41 10.36
C ASP A 759 25.42 23.17 9.79
N SER A 760 24.64 24.23 9.53
CA SER A 760 23.21 24.11 9.24
C SER A 760 22.81 24.81 7.94
N VAL A 761 21.66 24.43 7.40
CA VAL A 761 20.98 25.12 6.30
C VAL A 761 19.57 25.50 6.71
N ARG A 762 19.00 26.48 6.02
CA ARG A 762 17.62 26.93 6.22
C ARG A 762 17.00 27.37 4.91
N VAL A 763 15.69 27.20 4.79
CA VAL A 763 14.89 27.73 3.69
C VAL A 763 14.31 29.08 4.07
N HIS A 764 14.49 30.07 3.21
CA HIS A 764 13.74 31.32 3.20
C HIS A 764 12.67 31.24 2.12
N PHE A 765 11.41 31.18 2.52
CA PHE A 765 10.26 31.07 1.63
C PHE A 765 9.40 32.32 1.76
N VAL A 766 9.41 33.16 0.72
CA VAL A 766 8.77 34.48 0.71
C VAL A 766 9.32 35.36 1.85
N GLU A 767 8.62 35.48 2.97
CA GLU A 767 9.04 36.24 4.15
C GLU A 767 9.34 35.34 5.36
N ASP A 768 9.06 34.05 5.27
CA ASP A 768 9.26 33.07 6.35
C ASP A 768 10.59 32.34 6.24
N TYR A 769 11.00 31.80 7.38
CA TYR A 769 12.22 31.03 7.54
C TYR A 769 11.89 29.68 8.17
N SER A 770 12.38 28.59 7.58
CA SER A 770 12.24 27.24 8.16
C SER A 770 13.01 27.13 9.48
N PRO A 771 12.81 26.06 10.26
CA PRO A 771 13.80 25.62 11.24
C PRO A 771 15.15 25.33 10.58
N ASP A 772 16.23 25.39 11.36
CA ASP A 772 17.56 25.00 10.91
C ASP A 772 17.64 23.48 10.73
N LEU A 773 18.04 23.04 9.54
CA LEU A 773 18.44 21.66 9.26
C LEU A 773 19.94 21.54 9.48
N LYS A 774 20.36 20.75 10.48
CA LYS A 774 21.76 20.41 10.69
C LYS A 774 22.25 19.49 9.58
N VAL A 775 23.19 19.97 8.78
CA VAL A 775 23.79 19.19 7.70
C VAL A 775 25.17 18.65 8.08
N GLY A 776 25.91 19.38 8.91
CA GLY A 776 27.30 19.08 9.23
C GLY A 776 28.27 19.57 8.16
N LYS A 777 29.51 19.84 8.58
CA LYS A 777 30.60 20.23 7.68
C LYS A 777 31.20 18.99 7.02
N ASP A 778 31.40 19.03 5.71
CA ASP A 778 31.97 17.95 4.90
C ASP A 778 31.19 16.62 5.02
N VAL A 779 29.88 16.71 5.29
CA VAL A 779 28.97 15.55 5.33
C VAL A 779 27.97 15.65 4.17
N TRP A 780 27.80 14.55 3.45
CA TRP A 780 26.74 14.41 2.44
C TRP A 780 25.36 14.38 3.10
N ARG A 781 24.48 15.27 2.67
CA ARG A 781 23.10 15.37 3.16
C ARG A 781 22.11 15.58 2.04
N HIS A 782 20.95 14.95 2.15
CA HIS A 782 19.85 15.16 1.22
C HIS A 782 18.98 16.27 1.78
N ILE A 783 18.76 17.31 0.98
CA ILE A 783 17.88 18.42 1.33
C ILE A 783 16.74 18.40 0.32
N ALA A 784 15.49 18.41 0.81
CA ALA A 784 14.33 18.61 -0.05
C ALA A 784 13.41 19.69 0.50
N PHE A 785 12.87 20.53 -0.37
CA PHE A 785 11.87 21.54 -0.06
C PHE A 785 10.64 21.33 -0.94
N VAL A 786 9.53 20.98 -0.30
CA VAL A 786 8.25 20.69 -0.96
C VAL A 786 7.34 21.91 -0.82
N LEU A 787 6.94 22.46 -1.96
CA LEU A 787 5.89 23.47 -2.11
C LEU A 787 4.58 22.74 -2.37
N ARG A 788 3.54 22.98 -1.59
CA ARG A 788 2.25 22.30 -1.72
C ARG A 788 1.10 23.29 -1.78
N ASP A 789 0.33 23.22 -2.86
CA ASP A 789 -0.87 24.03 -3.02
C ASP A 789 -1.98 23.60 -2.05
N THR A 790 -2.69 24.59 -1.53
CA THR A 790 -3.84 24.39 -0.64
C THR A 790 -5.15 24.83 -1.33
N PRO A 791 -6.32 24.27 -0.95
CA PRO A 791 -7.61 24.56 -1.62
C PRO A 791 -8.04 26.02 -1.60
N ASP A 792 -7.51 26.82 -0.66
CA ASP A 792 -7.75 28.26 -0.51
C ASP A 792 -6.91 29.13 -1.47
N GLY A 793 -6.15 28.53 -2.39
CA GLY A 793 -5.35 29.24 -3.38
C GLY A 793 -3.96 29.66 -2.89
N LEU A 794 -3.53 29.17 -1.72
CA LEU A 794 -2.17 29.37 -1.20
C LEU A 794 -1.24 28.19 -1.57
N CYS A 795 0.03 28.33 -1.18
CA CYS A 795 1.11 27.35 -1.31
C CYS A 795 1.94 27.33 -0.03
N THR A 796 1.98 26.18 0.63
CA THR A 796 2.75 25.93 1.87
C THR A 796 4.14 25.39 1.52
N GLY A 797 5.09 25.46 2.48
CA GLY A 797 6.44 24.93 2.30
C GLY A 797 6.80 23.88 3.35
N GLU A 798 7.49 22.81 2.98
CA GLU A 798 7.94 21.76 3.90
C GLU A 798 9.42 21.46 3.65
N LEU A 799 10.27 21.61 4.67
CA LEU A 799 11.70 21.29 4.60
C LEU A 799 11.93 19.86 5.12
N TYR A 800 12.64 19.05 4.35
CA TYR A 800 13.08 17.71 4.68
C TYR A 800 14.61 17.61 4.67
N GLY A 801 15.16 16.83 5.60
CA GLY A 801 16.56 16.47 5.67
C GLY A 801 16.70 14.96 5.75
N ASP A 802 17.48 14.35 4.85
CA ASP A 802 17.67 12.90 4.75
C ASP A 802 16.35 12.10 4.73
N GLY A 803 15.33 12.67 4.08
CA GLY A 803 14.01 12.05 3.94
C GLY A 803 13.05 12.32 5.10
N LEU A 804 13.49 12.99 6.15
CA LEU A 804 12.70 13.28 7.35
C LEU A 804 12.22 14.73 7.36
N LEU A 805 10.94 14.95 7.71
CA LEU A 805 10.36 16.29 7.82
C LEU A 805 11.02 17.07 8.98
N ILE A 806 11.56 18.24 8.68
CA ILE A 806 12.21 19.14 9.64
C ILE A 806 11.26 20.23 10.10
N GLY A 807 10.42 20.73 9.19
CA GLY A 807 9.46 21.78 9.54
C GLY A 807 8.57 22.19 8.39
N LYS A 808 7.42 22.78 8.75
CA LYS A 808 6.44 23.34 7.82
C LYS A 808 6.42 24.87 7.92
N LEU A 809 6.17 25.51 6.80
CA LEU A 809 6.01 26.94 6.60
C LEU A 809 4.57 27.24 6.20
N ALA A 810 4.09 28.42 6.63
CA ALA A 810 2.70 28.82 6.41
C ALA A 810 2.38 29.00 4.91
N GLY A 811 1.08 28.98 4.59
CA GLY A 811 0.60 29.18 3.22
C GLY A 811 0.90 30.60 2.72
N ARG A 812 1.49 30.68 1.52
CA ARG A 812 1.84 31.92 0.82
C ARG A 812 1.14 31.98 -0.54
N PRO A 813 0.90 33.17 -1.13
CA PRO A 813 0.30 33.26 -2.47
C PRO A 813 1.12 32.48 -3.50
N ARG A 814 0.46 31.71 -4.36
CA ARG A 814 1.13 30.94 -5.42
C ARG A 814 1.93 31.85 -6.35
N HIS A 815 3.10 31.39 -6.79
CA HIS A 815 3.86 32.09 -7.81
C HIS A 815 3.26 31.80 -9.19
N LEU A 816 2.66 32.80 -9.81
CA LEU A 816 2.01 32.69 -11.13
C LEU A 816 2.77 33.43 -12.25
N GLY A 817 3.91 34.06 -11.92
CA GLY A 817 4.67 34.93 -12.82
C GLY A 817 5.85 34.24 -13.50
N ALA A 818 6.72 35.02 -14.14
CA ALA A 818 8.01 34.58 -14.63
C ALA A 818 9.07 34.58 -13.51
N ALA A 819 9.95 33.59 -13.50
CA ALA A 819 11.13 33.60 -12.64
C ALA A 819 12.22 34.49 -13.22
N ARG A 820 13.18 34.81 -12.36
CA ARG A 820 14.40 35.52 -12.72
C ARG A 820 15.56 35.02 -11.88
N SER A 821 16.72 34.87 -12.50
CA SER A 821 17.98 34.55 -11.86
C SER A 821 17.89 33.30 -10.96
N VAL A 822 17.44 32.18 -11.53
CA VAL A 822 17.43 30.88 -10.83
C VAL A 822 18.80 30.23 -10.92
N SER A 823 19.40 29.85 -9.79
CA SER A 823 20.77 29.36 -9.76
C SER A 823 21.05 28.36 -8.62
N ILE A 824 22.08 27.55 -8.85
CA ILE A 824 22.67 26.64 -7.85
C ILE A 824 24.02 27.24 -7.44
N GLY A 825 24.23 27.38 -6.13
CA GLY A 825 25.52 27.76 -5.58
C GLY A 825 25.78 29.25 -5.36
N CYS A 826 24.87 30.15 -5.75
CA CYS A 826 25.02 31.59 -5.54
C CYS A 826 23.68 32.31 -5.30
N PHE A 827 23.75 33.60 -5.00
CA PHE A 827 22.58 34.47 -5.01
C PHE A 827 22.26 34.91 -6.44
N GLY A 828 21.10 34.46 -6.95
CA GLY A 828 20.51 35.02 -8.16
C GLY A 828 21.42 34.91 -9.38
N ASP A 829 21.76 36.07 -9.95
CA ASP A 829 22.60 36.26 -11.13
C ASP A 829 24.11 36.10 -10.83
N GLY A 830 24.41 35.55 -9.65
CA GLY A 830 25.73 35.33 -9.11
C GLY A 830 26.53 36.61 -8.88
N SER A 831 25.83 37.63 -8.42
CA SER A 831 26.44 38.85 -7.87
C SER A 831 27.09 38.63 -6.50
N SER A 832 26.69 37.61 -5.73
CA SER A 832 27.23 37.33 -4.38
C SER A 832 26.84 35.95 -3.85
N GLY A 833 27.33 35.57 -2.66
CA GLY A 833 26.79 34.44 -1.89
C GLY A 833 27.20 33.05 -2.39
N PHE A 834 28.40 32.95 -2.98
CA PHE A 834 29.00 31.73 -3.52
C PHE A 834 29.28 30.70 -2.44
N ILE A 835 28.85 29.45 -2.66
CA ILE A 835 29.03 28.37 -1.70
C ILE A 835 30.19 27.47 -2.09
N LYS A 836 31.00 27.09 -1.10
CA LYS A 836 31.97 26.01 -1.25
C LYS A 836 31.35 24.67 -0.88
N ALA A 837 30.93 23.91 -1.87
CA ALA A 837 30.23 22.64 -1.68
C ALA A 837 30.42 21.68 -2.86
N THR A 838 30.21 20.39 -2.62
CA THR A 838 30.05 19.37 -3.67
C THR A 838 28.57 19.04 -3.83
N TYR A 839 28.09 18.99 -5.06
CA TYR A 839 26.72 18.68 -5.45
C TYR A 839 26.64 17.35 -6.17
N ASP A 840 25.54 16.65 -5.93
CA ASP A 840 25.12 15.44 -6.64
C ASP A 840 23.58 15.43 -6.72
N ASP A 841 23.04 14.81 -7.76
CA ASP A 841 21.62 14.48 -7.91
C ASP A 841 20.64 15.63 -7.56
N PHE A 842 20.82 16.80 -8.20
CA PHE A 842 19.91 17.93 -8.05
C PHE A 842 18.65 17.73 -8.90
N ARG A 843 17.48 17.84 -8.29
CA ARG A 843 16.18 17.61 -8.93
C ARG A 843 15.18 18.71 -8.62
N ILE A 844 14.34 19.01 -9.61
CA ILE A 844 13.11 19.77 -9.40
C ILE A 844 11.94 18.98 -10.02
N TYR A 845 10.90 18.73 -9.24
CA TYR A 845 9.68 18.04 -9.65
C TYR A 845 8.56 19.04 -9.94
N ALA A 846 7.74 18.74 -10.95
CA ALA A 846 6.54 19.48 -11.35
C ALA A 846 5.33 19.22 -10.43
N ARG A 847 5.57 18.62 -9.26
CA ARG A 847 4.54 18.32 -8.24
C ARG A 847 5.12 18.38 -6.83
N ALA A 848 4.24 18.54 -5.85
CA ALA A 848 4.58 18.32 -4.45
C ALA A 848 4.73 16.82 -4.16
N LEU A 849 5.95 16.35 -3.88
CA LEU A 849 6.18 14.97 -3.48
C LEU A 849 5.53 14.68 -2.12
N SER A 850 5.07 13.45 -1.93
CA SER A 850 4.65 12.95 -0.63
C SER A 850 5.86 12.69 0.29
N PRO A 851 5.66 12.63 1.62
CA PRO A 851 6.75 12.32 2.55
C PRO A 851 7.48 11.01 2.23
N ASP A 852 6.75 9.96 1.81
CA ASP A 852 7.32 8.66 1.46
C ASP A 852 8.20 8.75 0.21
N GLU A 853 7.78 9.53 -0.78
CA GLU A 853 8.57 9.77 -1.99
C GLU A 853 9.84 10.58 -1.70
N VAL A 854 9.78 11.56 -0.79
CA VAL A 854 10.96 12.30 -0.33
C VAL A 854 11.91 11.40 0.46
N ALA A 855 11.37 10.48 1.27
CA ALA A 855 12.15 9.49 2.01
C ALA A 855 12.83 8.46 1.08
N ALA A 856 12.11 7.97 0.07
CA ALA A 856 12.66 7.10 -0.97
C ALA A 856 13.73 7.81 -1.80
N LEU A 857 13.52 9.09 -2.13
CA LEU A 857 14.50 9.91 -2.83
C LEU A 857 15.80 10.07 -2.03
N ALA A 858 15.70 10.28 -0.71
CA ALA A 858 16.86 10.31 0.19
C ALA A 858 17.57 8.95 0.35
N GLN A 859 17.03 7.87 -0.22
CA GLN A 859 17.67 6.54 -0.29
C GLN A 859 18.14 6.19 -1.70
N GLY A 860 18.01 7.12 -2.66
CA GLY A 860 18.38 6.90 -4.07
C GLY A 860 17.28 6.24 -4.93
N ALA A 861 16.07 6.05 -4.40
CA ALA A 861 14.95 5.39 -5.06
C ALA A 861 13.72 6.31 -5.24
N GLY A 862 13.95 7.60 -5.51
CA GLY A 862 12.87 8.58 -5.65
C GLY A 862 12.08 8.45 -6.97
N PRO A 863 10.90 9.09 -7.05
CA PRO A 863 10.06 9.03 -8.26
C PRO A 863 10.79 9.56 -9.50
N VAL A 864 10.49 8.98 -10.65
CA VAL A 864 11.09 9.32 -11.96
C VAL A 864 10.09 9.99 -12.92
N ASP A 865 8.84 10.13 -12.48
CA ASP A 865 7.76 10.84 -13.16
C ASP A 865 7.82 12.35 -12.87
N ARG A 866 7.19 13.14 -13.76
CA ARG A 866 6.97 14.59 -13.58
C ARG A 866 8.20 15.38 -13.07
N MET A 867 9.42 15.02 -13.49
CA MET A 867 10.65 15.79 -13.21
C MET A 867 10.80 16.96 -14.20
N MET A 868 10.94 18.18 -13.69
CA MET A 868 11.25 19.38 -14.47
C MET A 868 12.75 19.49 -14.82
N VAL A 869 13.60 19.14 -13.85
CA VAL A 869 15.07 19.20 -13.97
C VAL A 869 15.68 18.04 -13.20
N HIS A 870 16.71 17.42 -13.77
CA HIS A 870 17.56 16.45 -13.09
C HIS A 870 19.01 16.63 -13.51
N TYR A 871 19.84 17.26 -12.69
CA TYR A 871 21.28 17.32 -12.88
C TYR A 871 21.94 16.24 -12.03
N ARG A 872 22.48 15.21 -12.70
CA ARG A 872 23.23 14.13 -12.04
C ARG A 872 24.63 14.57 -11.64
N PHE A 873 25.18 15.58 -12.32
CA PHE A 873 26.55 16.03 -12.14
C PHE A 873 27.60 14.92 -12.36
N ASP A 874 27.33 14.00 -13.27
CA ASP A 874 28.17 12.85 -13.61
C ASP A 874 29.10 13.09 -14.82
N GLU A 875 29.16 14.33 -15.32
CA GLU A 875 30.03 14.74 -16.41
C GLU A 875 31.51 14.57 -16.05
N THR A 876 32.33 14.39 -17.10
CA THR A 876 33.79 14.27 -16.95
C THR A 876 34.53 15.57 -17.27
N SER A 877 33.89 16.45 -18.04
CA SER A 877 34.45 17.74 -18.47
C SER A 877 33.38 18.63 -19.09
N GLY A 878 33.65 19.93 -19.19
CA GLY A 878 32.79 20.92 -19.86
C GLY A 878 32.26 21.99 -18.92
N LEU A 879 31.50 22.94 -19.49
CA LEU A 879 30.85 24.06 -18.79
C LEU A 879 29.32 23.90 -18.74
N VAL A 880 28.84 22.67 -18.87
CA VAL A 880 27.43 22.33 -19.01
C VAL A 880 27.13 21.24 -17.99
N ALA A 881 26.15 21.48 -17.12
CA ALA A 881 25.49 20.44 -16.34
C ALA A 881 24.30 19.94 -17.16
N ALA A 882 24.41 18.73 -17.69
CA ALA A 882 23.43 18.15 -18.58
C ALA A 882 22.15 17.84 -17.80
N ASN A 883 21.03 18.38 -18.27
CA ASN A 883 19.74 18.06 -17.69
C ASN A 883 19.34 16.63 -18.13
N SER A 884 19.48 15.65 -17.24
CA SER A 884 19.10 14.25 -17.46
C SER A 884 17.58 14.03 -17.52
N SER A 885 16.78 15.03 -17.15
CA SER A 885 15.33 15.03 -17.40
C SER A 885 14.97 15.57 -18.79
N SER A 886 15.95 16.15 -19.50
CA SER A 886 15.72 16.70 -20.82
C SER A 886 15.47 15.61 -21.85
N TYR A 887 14.39 15.79 -22.59
CA TYR A 887 14.14 15.09 -23.83
C TYR A 887 14.29 16.13 -24.94
N LYS A 888 15.28 15.95 -25.81
CA LYS A 888 15.31 16.67 -27.08
C LYS A 888 14.38 15.93 -28.03
N PHE A 889 13.17 16.44 -28.23
CA PHE A 889 12.30 15.95 -29.29
C PHE A 889 12.79 16.54 -30.62
N ALA A 890 13.88 15.97 -31.15
CA ALA A 890 14.49 16.35 -32.41
C ALA A 890 14.05 15.44 -33.58
N ARG A 891 13.04 14.59 -33.38
CA ARG A 891 12.50 13.78 -34.49
C ARG A 891 11.51 14.63 -35.28
N PRO A 892 11.73 14.86 -36.58
CA PRO A 892 10.66 15.34 -37.44
C PRO A 892 9.56 14.27 -37.42
N LEU A 893 8.44 14.55 -36.75
CA LEU A 893 7.23 13.74 -36.86
C LEU A 893 6.62 13.84 -38.27
N LEU A 894 7.17 14.72 -39.12
CA LEU A 894 6.90 14.86 -40.55
C LEU A 894 8.20 14.68 -41.34
N VAL A 895 8.26 13.78 -42.32
CA VAL A 895 9.35 13.78 -43.33
C VAL A 895 9.17 14.94 -44.31
N ALA A 896 10.22 15.34 -45.04
CA ALA A 896 10.16 16.49 -45.97
C ALA A 896 9.03 16.43 -47.02
N GLY A 897 8.49 15.23 -47.31
CA GLY A 897 7.33 15.04 -48.19
C GLY A 897 5.97 15.24 -47.53
N GLU A 898 5.91 15.37 -46.21
CA GLU A 898 4.71 15.59 -45.39
C GLU A 898 4.56 17.05 -44.93
N LEU A 899 5.61 17.86 -45.10
CA LEU A 899 5.57 19.31 -44.95
C LEU A 899 4.82 19.94 -46.12
N TYR A 900 4.01 20.96 -45.85
CA TYR A 900 3.27 21.66 -46.89
C TYR A 900 4.23 22.49 -47.77
N THR A 901 4.40 22.08 -49.04
CA THR A 901 5.47 22.60 -49.94
C THR A 901 5.05 23.77 -50.84
N ALA A 902 3.83 24.32 -50.71
CA ALA A 902 3.32 25.34 -51.62
C ALA A 902 3.72 26.79 -51.28
N GLU A 903 4.92 27.00 -50.72
CA GLU A 903 5.42 28.31 -50.28
C GLU A 903 6.64 28.79 -51.11
N PRO A 904 6.90 30.11 -51.16
CA PRO A 904 7.99 30.69 -51.95
C PRO A 904 9.37 30.16 -51.58
N GLU A 905 10.24 30.03 -52.59
CA GLU A 905 11.62 29.56 -52.45
C GLU A 905 12.39 30.44 -51.43
N GLY A 906 12.78 29.83 -50.29
CA GLY A 906 13.45 30.50 -49.18
C GLY A 906 12.69 30.47 -47.84
N SER A 907 11.42 30.05 -47.82
CA SER A 907 10.68 29.83 -46.58
C SER A 907 11.19 28.56 -45.86
N ARG A 908 11.94 28.73 -44.76
CA ARG A 908 12.27 27.67 -43.80
C ARG A 908 11.46 27.81 -42.52
N VAL A 909 10.14 28.00 -42.63
CA VAL A 909 9.30 28.20 -41.44
C VAL A 909 8.14 27.22 -41.45
N VAL A 910 8.21 26.30 -40.49
CA VAL A 910 7.13 25.41 -40.09
C VAL A 910 5.88 26.23 -39.77
N ASN A 911 4.73 25.92 -40.37
CA ASN A 911 3.52 26.75 -40.27
C ASN A 911 2.38 26.07 -39.49
N LEU A 912 1.27 26.78 -39.27
CA LEU A 912 0.09 26.27 -38.56
C LEU A 912 -0.55 25.04 -39.22
N LEU A 913 -0.41 24.89 -40.54
CA LEU A 913 -0.91 23.72 -41.26
C LEU A 913 0.00 22.51 -41.04
N ASP A 914 1.32 22.70 -41.00
CA ASP A 914 2.28 21.66 -40.58
C ASP A 914 2.04 21.25 -39.12
N PHE A 915 1.74 22.22 -38.25
CA PHE A 915 1.36 21.95 -36.85
C PHE A 915 0.02 21.19 -36.74
N ALA A 916 -0.97 21.48 -37.58
CA ALA A 916 -2.24 20.76 -37.58
C ALA A 916 -2.07 19.31 -38.07
N LEU A 917 -1.19 19.07 -39.04
CA LEU A 917 -0.83 17.72 -39.50
C LEU A 917 -0.06 16.95 -38.42
N LEU A 918 0.86 17.62 -37.73
CA LEU A 918 1.57 17.10 -36.57
C LEU A 918 0.60 16.73 -35.42
N ALA A 919 -0.29 17.64 -35.02
CA ALA A 919 -1.26 17.42 -33.95
C ALA A 919 -2.21 16.24 -34.29
N LYS A 920 -2.57 16.09 -35.57
CA LYS A 920 -3.39 14.99 -36.06
C LYS A 920 -2.68 13.64 -36.03
N SER A 921 -1.37 13.58 -36.35
CA SER A 921 -0.59 12.34 -36.22
C SER A 921 -0.25 12.03 -34.77
N TRP A 922 -0.05 13.06 -33.95
CA TRP A 922 0.20 12.99 -32.52
C TRP A 922 -0.97 12.36 -31.74
N GLY A 923 -2.22 12.77 -32.01
CA GLY A 923 -3.41 12.16 -31.39
C GLY A 923 -3.68 10.69 -31.76
N ALA A 924 -2.86 10.09 -32.64
CA ALA A 924 -2.91 8.66 -32.96
C ALA A 924 -1.89 7.83 -32.15
N TYR A 925 -0.96 8.46 -31.43
CA TYR A 925 -0.05 7.75 -30.51
C TYR A 925 -0.81 7.42 -29.23
N GLN A 926 -1.43 6.24 -29.21
CA GLN A 926 -1.98 5.70 -27.98
C GLN A 926 -0.85 5.53 -26.96
N LEU A 927 -1.20 5.70 -25.68
CA LEU A 927 -0.39 5.30 -24.52
C LEU A 927 0.28 3.95 -24.78
N TRP A 928 1.40 3.72 -24.09
CA TRP A 928 2.16 2.47 -24.20
C TRP A 928 1.19 1.29 -24.33
N PRO A 929 1.28 0.47 -25.40
CA PRO A 929 0.54 -0.78 -25.40
C PRO A 929 0.87 -1.58 -24.13
#